data_AF-A0A957STV5-F1
#
_entry.id   AF-A0A957STV5-F1
#
_cell.length_a   1.000
_cell.length_b   1.000
_cell.length_c   1.000
_cell.angle_alpha   90.00
_cell.angle_beta   90.00
_cell.angle_gamma   90.00
#
_symmetry.space_group_name_H-M   'P 1'
#
loop_
_entity.id
_entity.type
_entity.pdbx_description
1 polymer ?
#
loop_
_entity_poly.entity_id
_entity_poly.type
_entity_poly.pdbx_seq_one_letter_code
_entity_poly.pdbx_strand_id
1 'polypeptide(L)'
;MKVWIKRIFTGLGILLLVGVVYAAFAPIPQDEVLPEEKWGAGSSSVEPAWSGLQRDFPATNETADNPISPEKVELGRLLFFDPVLSQNNDMSCASCHHPDLGFTDGAALAIGADGKALNRSAMSLWNVAYNTNFFWDGRAATLEEQMVTPITSKDEMGGDPDEIVAELNAIPEYVDLFEKAFGAGDAVTFENVQAAISAFERSLVTNNAPFDRYAAGDVDALTPAQRRGLALFRSAATRCFECHSAPTFADESFSVTGVPDLPGQPHDAGRMEIEASSLDGAFKAPTLRNIALTAPYMHNGAFNTLEEVVDFYAQGGGRDAGVENVDIHVLGFDMTEQEKSDLVAFLYALTDENNLPEIPASVPSGYAVVESLGETPARQAVSEVNATETESASTSTHEPVTLRVGPGQTIQEVVDQALPGDTIEVPYAIYKEHVIIDVSDIKFFGIPNEAGEWPIIEGQGTGSDGVIASGNNFEMAYFQVKNFTSNGVLVEGSTGVYLHDMYIENTGVYGVYPVRCTDVLIERIEGTLMNDAAIYAGKSKDVVIRDTLTYGNVIGIELENTVNGEVYNNYAHDNTIGIFIDLLPQLPSKVSLNTKVYNNISENNNGENFGKPGTAVSLIPPGTGMLILAADHVEVYGNEFRGNKTVGLAIFNLTIGFSEEEIDVGPNPEHNYAHDNIYENNGYDADAFVRNMLGGGFDIIWDTSGVNNRFDEPNAKTSFPPVLPSSGWPDPLYNIYWRVLNFVVGLVS
;
A
#
# COMPACT_ATOMS: atom_id res chain seq x y z
N MET A 1 34.18 60.79 -19.65
CA MET A 1 34.64 59.38 -19.61
C MET A 1 34.93 58.85 -18.20
N LYS A 2 35.76 59.51 -17.37
CA LYS A 2 36.13 59.01 -16.02
C LYS A 2 34.99 58.88 -14.98
N VAL A 3 33.98 59.75 -15.00
CA VAL A 3 32.85 59.71 -14.04
C VAL A 3 31.87 58.58 -14.34
N TRP A 4 31.62 58.31 -15.63
CA TRP A 4 30.67 57.29 -16.06
C TRP A 4 31.18 55.87 -15.78
N ILE A 5 32.47 55.62 -16.04
CA ILE A 5 33.15 54.38 -15.67
C ILE A 5 33.13 54.15 -14.15
N LYS A 6 33.39 55.19 -13.34
CA LYS A 6 33.30 55.09 -11.87
C LYS A 6 31.89 54.75 -11.40
N ARG A 7 30.85 55.35 -12.01
CA ARG A 7 29.45 55.03 -11.70
C ARG A 7 29.07 53.60 -12.07
N ILE A 8 29.57 53.08 -13.19
CA ILE A 8 29.36 51.69 -13.60
C ILE A 8 30.02 50.73 -12.61
N PHE A 9 31.31 50.91 -12.28
CA PHE A 9 31.98 50.04 -11.32
C PHE A 9 31.38 50.14 -9.90
N THR A 10 30.91 51.33 -9.50
CA THR A 10 30.19 51.48 -8.22
C THR A 10 28.84 50.75 -8.26
N GLY A 11 28.09 50.86 -9.36
CA GLY A 11 26.82 50.15 -9.55
C GLY A 11 26.99 48.64 -9.58
N LEU A 12 28.00 48.13 -10.31
CA LEU A 12 28.36 46.71 -10.32
C LEU A 12 28.80 46.23 -8.93
N GLY A 13 29.56 47.03 -8.19
CA GLY A 13 29.96 46.71 -6.82
C GLY A 13 28.77 46.64 -5.86
N ILE A 14 27.78 47.53 -6.00
CA ILE A 14 26.53 47.48 -5.23
C ILE A 14 25.72 46.24 -5.61
N LEU A 15 25.57 45.93 -6.89
CA LEU A 15 24.85 44.74 -7.35
C LEU A 15 25.51 43.45 -6.85
N LEU A 16 26.85 43.37 -6.89
CA LEU A 16 27.60 42.24 -6.35
C LEU A 16 27.39 42.12 -4.84
N LEU A 17 27.46 43.24 -4.10
CA LEU A 17 27.23 43.23 -2.66
C LEU A 17 25.78 42.84 -2.31
N VAL A 18 24.79 43.34 -3.05
CA VAL A 18 23.38 42.92 -2.91
C VAL A 18 23.24 41.44 -3.22
N GLY A 19 23.91 40.94 -4.27
CA GLY A 19 23.92 39.52 -4.62
C GLY A 19 24.54 38.63 -3.55
N VAL A 20 25.65 39.06 -2.93
CA VAL A 20 26.30 38.33 -1.82
C VAL A 20 25.43 38.36 -0.57
N VAL A 21 24.85 39.51 -0.22
CA VAL A 21 23.92 39.62 0.92
C VAL A 21 22.67 38.77 0.68
N TYR A 22 22.11 38.79 -0.52
CA TYR A 22 21.01 37.92 -0.91
C TYR A 22 21.42 36.45 -0.80
N ALA A 23 22.57 36.06 -1.35
CA ALA A 23 23.04 34.68 -1.29
C ALA A 23 23.26 34.19 0.14
N ALA A 24 23.73 35.06 1.05
CA ALA A 24 23.93 34.76 2.47
C ALA A 24 22.64 34.59 3.26
N PHE A 25 21.63 35.44 3.02
CA PHE A 25 20.49 35.57 3.93
C PHE A 25 19.14 35.19 3.31
N ALA A 26 19.06 34.99 2.00
CA ALA A 26 17.85 34.49 1.37
C ALA A 26 17.65 33.01 1.76
N PRO A 27 16.41 32.60 2.15
CA PRO A 27 16.11 31.21 2.47
C PRO A 27 16.49 30.27 1.32
N ILE A 28 17.06 29.12 1.66
CA ILE A 28 17.22 28.01 0.72
C ILE A 28 15.84 27.34 0.59
N PRO A 29 15.41 26.90 -0.61
CA PRO A 29 14.22 26.07 -0.76
C PRO A 29 14.33 24.84 0.15
N GLN A 30 13.25 24.55 0.88
CA GLN A 30 13.13 23.37 1.72
C GLN A 30 11.90 22.60 1.29
N ASP A 31 11.89 21.31 1.61
CA ASP A 31 10.72 20.49 1.38
C ASP A 31 9.59 20.88 2.35
N GLU A 32 8.35 20.55 1.98
CA GLU A 32 7.22 20.80 2.86
C GLU A 32 7.31 19.91 4.10
N VAL A 33 7.34 20.52 5.29
CA VAL A 33 7.25 19.77 6.54
C VAL A 33 5.83 19.27 6.72
N LEU A 34 5.64 17.98 6.47
CA LEU A 34 4.36 17.31 6.68
C LEU A 34 4.07 17.16 8.18
N PRO A 35 2.83 17.42 8.64
CA PRO A 35 2.44 17.12 10.01
C PRO A 35 2.35 15.60 10.24
N GLU A 36 2.51 15.15 11.49
CA GLU A 36 2.65 13.72 11.83
C GLU A 36 1.48 12.86 11.36
N GLU A 37 0.24 13.39 11.38
CA GLU A 37 -0.94 12.71 10.87
C GLU A 37 -0.91 12.42 9.36
N LYS A 38 -0.01 13.06 8.61
CA LYS A 38 0.21 12.83 7.18
C LYS A 38 1.47 12.03 6.87
N TRP A 39 2.22 11.62 7.89
CA TRP A 39 3.45 10.87 7.66
C TRP A 39 3.19 9.51 7.05
N GLY A 40 2.09 8.83 7.43
CA GLY A 40 1.75 7.50 6.92
C GLY A 40 2.71 6.38 7.33
N ALA A 41 3.50 6.61 8.40
CA ALA A 41 4.45 5.64 8.96
C ALA A 41 3.94 5.02 10.27
N GLY A 42 4.22 3.73 10.47
CA GLY A 42 3.88 2.98 11.68
C GLY A 42 2.84 1.88 11.47
N SER A 43 2.43 1.25 12.58
CA SER A 43 1.40 0.22 12.60
C SER A 43 0.09 0.72 12.00
N SER A 44 -0.46 -0.05 11.06
CA SER A 44 -1.80 0.16 10.54
C SER A 44 -2.88 -0.54 11.36
N SER A 45 -2.53 -1.29 12.42
CA SER A 45 -3.51 -2.05 13.23
C SER A 45 -4.16 -1.15 14.28
N VAL A 46 -5.39 -1.46 14.66
CA VAL A 46 -6.09 -0.73 15.74
C VAL A 46 -5.88 -1.43 17.08
N GLU A 47 -5.63 -0.65 18.14
CA GLU A 47 -5.45 -1.17 19.50
C GLU A 47 -6.70 -0.97 20.37
N PRO A 48 -7.11 -1.97 21.20
CA PRO A 48 -6.51 -3.30 21.35
C PRO A 48 -6.79 -4.21 20.13
N ALA A 49 -5.75 -4.86 19.58
CA ALA A 49 -5.91 -5.79 18.46
C ALA A 49 -5.95 -7.25 18.94
N TRP A 50 -6.85 -8.06 18.39
CA TRP A 50 -6.79 -9.51 18.56
C TRP A 50 -5.89 -10.17 17.51
N SER A 51 -6.10 -9.86 16.22
CA SER A 51 -5.43 -10.54 15.09
C SER A 51 -4.50 -9.65 14.25
N GLY A 52 -4.32 -8.37 14.62
CA GLY A 52 -3.57 -7.39 13.82
C GLY A 52 -4.16 -7.08 12.42
N LEU A 53 -5.24 -7.79 12.06
CA LEU A 53 -6.03 -7.62 10.84
C LEU A 53 -7.08 -6.53 10.97
N GLN A 54 -7.42 -6.14 12.20
CA GLN A 54 -8.40 -5.09 12.44
C GLN A 54 -7.81 -3.73 12.06
N ARG A 55 -8.53 -3.00 11.20
CA ARG A 55 -8.18 -1.69 10.68
C ARG A 55 -9.35 -0.74 10.88
N ASP A 56 -9.06 0.55 11.06
CA ASP A 56 -10.10 1.58 11.01
C ASP A 56 -10.61 1.74 9.58
N PHE A 57 -11.92 1.87 9.42
CA PHE A 57 -12.49 2.27 8.13
C PHE A 57 -12.07 3.71 7.81
N PRO A 58 -11.78 4.02 6.54
CA PRO A 58 -11.43 5.38 6.15
C PRO A 58 -12.61 6.34 6.39
N ALA A 59 -12.33 7.64 6.35
CA ALA A 59 -13.38 8.64 6.36
C ALA A 59 -14.32 8.42 5.15
N THR A 60 -15.62 8.62 5.36
CA THR A 60 -16.58 8.56 4.27
C THR A 60 -16.44 9.76 3.34
N ASN A 61 -16.85 9.63 2.09
CA ASN A 61 -16.90 10.67 1.05
C ASN A 61 -18.06 11.67 1.24
N GLU A 62 -18.43 11.93 2.49
CA GLU A 62 -19.39 12.98 2.86
C GLU A 62 -18.80 14.35 2.53
N THR A 63 -19.59 15.22 1.90
CA THR A 63 -19.17 16.58 1.58
C THR A 63 -19.71 17.55 2.62
N ALA A 64 -19.03 18.68 2.82
CA ALA A 64 -19.50 19.72 3.73
C ALA A 64 -20.89 20.26 3.34
N ASP A 65 -21.23 20.21 2.05
CA ASP A 65 -22.50 20.67 1.49
C ASP A 65 -23.61 19.61 1.61
N ASN A 66 -23.26 18.32 1.66
CA ASN A 66 -24.23 17.24 1.81
C ASN A 66 -23.92 16.30 2.98
N PRO A 67 -24.13 16.75 4.24
CA PRO A 67 -23.98 15.86 5.37
C PRO A 67 -25.13 14.85 5.47
N ILE A 68 -24.83 13.64 5.97
CA ILE A 68 -25.79 12.55 6.15
C ILE A 68 -26.75 12.88 7.30
N SER A 69 -28.04 12.61 7.10
CA SER A 69 -29.06 12.65 8.17
C SER A 69 -30.09 11.53 7.95
N PRO A 70 -30.75 11.03 9.02
CA PRO A 70 -31.80 10.02 8.88
C PRO A 70 -32.90 10.41 7.88
N GLU A 71 -33.27 11.70 7.86
CA GLU A 71 -34.29 12.24 6.96
C GLU A 71 -33.84 12.20 5.49
N LYS A 72 -32.59 12.55 5.19
CA LYS A 72 -32.02 12.42 3.84
C LYS A 72 -31.90 10.96 3.40
N VAL A 73 -31.46 10.09 4.30
CA VAL A 73 -31.32 8.64 4.02
C VAL A 73 -32.68 8.04 3.67
N GLU A 74 -33.74 8.34 4.42
CA GLU A 74 -35.07 7.79 4.11
C GLU A 74 -35.65 8.37 2.81
N LEU A 75 -35.50 9.67 2.57
CA LEU A 75 -35.90 10.28 1.29
C LEU A 75 -35.13 9.65 0.12
N GLY A 76 -33.81 9.51 0.26
CA GLY A 76 -32.94 8.88 -0.73
C GLY A 76 -33.32 7.44 -1.00
N ARG A 77 -33.64 6.67 0.05
CA ARG A 77 -34.11 5.29 -0.07
C ARG A 77 -35.38 5.24 -0.91
N LEU A 78 -36.38 6.07 -0.61
CA LEU A 78 -37.62 6.08 -1.40
C LEU A 78 -37.36 6.43 -2.86
N LEU A 79 -36.57 7.47 -3.14
CA LEU A 79 -36.20 7.89 -4.49
C LEU A 79 -35.41 6.81 -5.25
N PHE A 80 -34.52 6.09 -4.59
CA PHE A 80 -33.72 5.01 -5.17
C PHE A 80 -34.59 3.87 -5.74
N PHE A 81 -35.72 3.60 -5.10
CA PHE A 81 -36.69 2.58 -5.50
C PHE A 81 -37.84 3.12 -6.36
N ASP A 82 -37.91 4.43 -6.59
CA ASP A 82 -39.03 5.07 -7.26
C ASP A 82 -38.73 5.34 -8.75
N PRO A 83 -39.48 4.74 -9.68
CA PRO A 83 -39.31 5.01 -11.11
C PRO A 83 -39.57 6.45 -11.55
N VAL A 84 -40.13 7.32 -10.70
CA VAL A 84 -40.42 8.74 -11.00
C VAL A 84 -39.22 9.55 -11.50
N LEU A 85 -38.00 9.03 -11.33
CA LEU A 85 -36.77 9.67 -11.81
C LEU A 85 -36.42 9.32 -13.26
N SER A 86 -37.09 8.35 -13.89
CA SER A 86 -36.83 7.96 -15.27
C SER A 86 -37.81 8.58 -16.26
N GLN A 87 -37.39 8.74 -17.52
CA GLN A 87 -38.22 9.33 -18.57
C GLN A 87 -39.59 8.66 -18.75
N ASN A 88 -39.66 7.34 -18.54
CA ASN A 88 -40.86 6.54 -18.80
C ASN A 88 -41.56 6.08 -17.51
N ASN A 89 -41.06 6.47 -16.34
CA ASN A 89 -41.56 6.05 -15.03
C ASN A 89 -41.65 4.52 -14.85
N ASP A 90 -40.67 3.80 -15.40
CA ASP A 90 -40.57 2.33 -15.38
C ASP A 90 -39.20 1.77 -14.97
N MET A 91 -38.24 2.64 -14.64
CA MET A 91 -36.89 2.28 -14.23
C MET A 91 -36.48 3.11 -13.02
N SER A 92 -35.87 2.47 -12.03
CA SER A 92 -35.31 3.12 -10.83
C SER A 92 -33.84 2.76 -10.67
N CYS A 93 -33.13 3.37 -9.72
CA CYS A 93 -31.76 2.96 -9.40
C CYS A 93 -31.70 1.47 -9.02
N ALA A 94 -32.70 0.99 -8.29
CA ALA A 94 -32.83 -0.41 -7.88
C ALA A 94 -33.05 -1.39 -9.05
N SER A 95 -33.37 -0.92 -10.26
CA SER A 95 -33.47 -1.75 -11.46
C SER A 95 -32.12 -2.27 -11.92
N CYS A 96 -31.05 -1.46 -11.79
CA CYS A 96 -29.68 -1.83 -12.13
C CYS A 96 -28.82 -2.19 -10.90
N HIS A 97 -29.23 -1.73 -9.72
CA HIS A 97 -28.56 -1.96 -8.45
C HIS A 97 -29.51 -2.66 -7.47
N HIS A 98 -29.87 -3.91 -7.80
CA HIS A 98 -30.86 -4.66 -7.06
C HIS A 98 -30.30 -5.14 -5.71
N PRO A 99 -30.97 -4.88 -4.56
CA PRO A 99 -30.46 -5.27 -3.25
C PRO A 99 -30.16 -6.77 -3.13
N ASP A 100 -31.03 -7.62 -3.68
CA ASP A 100 -30.86 -9.09 -3.64
C ASP A 100 -29.77 -9.66 -4.54
N LEU A 101 -29.10 -8.81 -5.34
CA LEU A 101 -27.97 -9.15 -6.21
C LEU A 101 -26.72 -8.35 -5.80
N GLY A 102 -26.57 -8.04 -4.51
CA GLY A 102 -25.43 -7.29 -4.01
C GLY A 102 -25.33 -5.87 -4.57
N PHE A 103 -26.47 -5.25 -4.88
CA PHE A 103 -26.57 -3.95 -5.57
C PHE A 103 -25.94 -3.93 -6.97
N THR A 104 -26.07 -5.03 -7.71
CA THR A 104 -25.88 -5.09 -9.18
C THR A 104 -27.16 -5.58 -9.85
N ASP A 105 -27.13 -5.83 -11.16
CA ASP A 105 -28.25 -6.38 -11.93
C ASP A 105 -28.08 -7.87 -12.30
N GLY A 106 -26.96 -8.48 -11.89
CA GLY A 106 -26.62 -9.86 -12.24
C GLY A 106 -26.34 -10.09 -13.73
N ALA A 107 -26.09 -9.04 -14.51
CA ALA A 107 -25.79 -9.11 -15.94
C ALA A 107 -24.31 -8.82 -16.23
N ALA A 108 -23.81 -9.35 -17.35
CA ALA A 108 -22.43 -9.07 -17.79
C ALA A 108 -22.23 -7.61 -18.18
N LEU A 109 -23.22 -7.04 -18.85
CA LEU A 109 -23.31 -5.63 -19.19
C LEU A 109 -24.66 -5.14 -18.69
N ALA A 110 -24.67 -3.95 -18.08
CA ALA A 110 -25.87 -3.38 -17.52
C ALA A 110 -26.96 -3.21 -18.58
N ILE A 111 -28.24 -3.37 -18.21
CA ILE A 111 -29.36 -3.25 -19.16
C ILE A 111 -30.02 -1.87 -19.02
N GLY A 112 -29.97 -1.08 -20.09
CA GLY A 112 -30.55 0.26 -20.17
C GLY A 112 -32.08 0.29 -20.32
N ALA A 113 -32.69 1.48 -20.25
CA ALA A 113 -34.16 1.62 -20.31
C ALA A 113 -34.80 1.15 -21.63
N ASP A 114 -34.03 1.12 -22.73
CA ASP A 114 -34.52 0.60 -24.01
C ASP A 114 -34.33 -0.93 -24.16
N GLY A 115 -33.86 -1.59 -23.10
CA GLY A 115 -33.60 -3.03 -23.04
C GLY A 115 -32.30 -3.47 -23.71
N LYS A 116 -31.44 -2.54 -24.13
CA LYS A 116 -30.12 -2.86 -24.68
C LYS A 116 -29.06 -2.94 -23.59
N ALA A 117 -28.04 -3.75 -23.85
CA ALA A 117 -26.83 -3.77 -23.04
C ALA A 117 -26.06 -2.45 -23.20
N LEU A 118 -25.58 -1.94 -22.08
CA LEU A 118 -24.63 -0.82 -21.98
C LEU A 118 -23.20 -1.32 -22.22
N ASN A 119 -22.22 -0.43 -22.04
CA ASN A 119 -20.81 -0.76 -22.31
C ASN A 119 -20.10 -1.46 -21.14
N ARG A 120 -20.66 -1.42 -19.92
CA ARG A 120 -20.03 -1.98 -18.72
C ARG A 120 -21.04 -2.64 -17.78
N SER A 121 -20.55 -3.51 -16.90
CA SER A 121 -21.31 -4.09 -15.78
C SER A 121 -21.68 -3.01 -14.75
N ALA A 122 -22.83 -3.19 -14.09
CA ALA A 122 -23.22 -2.35 -12.96
C ALA A 122 -22.35 -2.69 -11.75
N MET A 123 -21.67 -1.69 -11.19
CA MET A 123 -20.84 -1.87 -9.98
C MET A 123 -21.73 -2.02 -8.74
N SER A 124 -21.30 -2.81 -7.76
CA SER A 124 -21.96 -2.83 -6.45
C SER A 124 -21.92 -1.45 -5.79
N LEU A 125 -22.99 -1.10 -5.08
CA LEU A 125 -23.08 0.10 -4.25
C LEU A 125 -22.66 -0.15 -2.80
N TRP A 126 -22.36 -1.39 -2.42
CA TRP A 126 -21.83 -1.67 -1.09
C TRP A 126 -20.53 -0.90 -0.86
N ASN A 127 -20.43 -0.23 0.29
CA ASN A 127 -19.26 0.54 0.71
C ASN A 127 -18.86 1.68 -0.24
N VAL A 128 -19.76 2.13 -1.11
CA VAL A 128 -19.52 3.30 -1.98
C VAL A 128 -19.22 4.57 -1.17
N ALA A 129 -19.61 4.61 0.11
CA ALA A 129 -19.27 5.64 1.08
C ALA A 129 -17.76 5.88 1.22
N TYR A 130 -16.91 4.90 0.91
CA TYR A 130 -15.47 4.99 1.08
C TYR A 130 -14.70 5.22 -0.24
N ASN A 131 -15.41 5.32 -1.37
CA ASN A 131 -14.78 5.62 -2.65
C ASN A 131 -14.44 7.12 -2.76
N THR A 132 -13.26 7.42 -3.31
CA THR A 132 -12.85 8.79 -3.66
C THR A 132 -13.03 9.12 -5.14
N ASN A 133 -13.17 8.09 -5.99
CA ASN A 133 -13.44 8.19 -7.42
C ASN A 133 -14.56 7.21 -7.81
N PHE A 134 -15.43 7.59 -8.75
CA PHE A 134 -16.63 6.82 -9.11
C PHE A 134 -16.66 6.42 -10.58
N PHE A 135 -17.42 5.36 -10.88
CA PHE A 135 -17.37 4.55 -12.10
C PHE A 135 -16.08 3.71 -12.24
N TRP A 136 -16.11 2.74 -13.16
CA TRP A 136 -14.97 1.88 -13.49
C TRP A 136 -13.71 2.65 -13.93
N ASP A 137 -13.88 3.80 -14.58
CA ASP A 137 -12.81 4.69 -15.07
C ASP A 137 -12.54 5.88 -14.14
N GLY A 138 -13.26 5.99 -13.02
CA GLY A 138 -13.06 7.05 -12.04
C GLY A 138 -13.37 8.46 -12.55
N ARG A 139 -14.22 8.62 -13.56
CA ARG A 139 -14.45 9.91 -14.23
C ARG A 139 -15.20 10.96 -13.38
N ALA A 140 -15.82 10.54 -12.27
CA ALA A 140 -16.49 11.44 -11.34
C ALA A 140 -15.74 11.48 -10.01
N ALA A 141 -15.60 12.67 -9.44
CA ALA A 141 -14.85 12.91 -8.19
C ALA A 141 -15.74 12.88 -6.94
N THR A 142 -17.06 12.95 -7.10
CA THR A 142 -18.03 12.88 -6.00
C THR A 142 -19.20 11.98 -6.36
N LEU A 143 -19.87 11.44 -5.35
CA LEU A 143 -21.05 10.59 -5.56
C LEU A 143 -22.20 11.41 -6.16
N GLU A 144 -22.34 12.67 -5.75
CA GLU A 144 -23.31 13.61 -6.31
C GLU A 144 -23.06 13.90 -7.81
N GLU A 145 -21.80 14.05 -8.22
CA GLU A 145 -21.43 14.20 -9.63
C GLU A 145 -21.71 12.92 -10.43
N GLN A 146 -21.40 11.76 -9.86
CA GLN A 146 -21.69 10.45 -10.45
C GLN A 146 -23.18 10.33 -10.77
N MET A 147 -24.06 10.72 -9.82
CA MET A 147 -25.53 10.59 -9.92
C MET A 147 -26.16 11.34 -11.10
N VAL A 148 -25.52 12.39 -11.63
CA VAL A 148 -26.02 13.10 -12.82
C VAL A 148 -26.16 12.15 -14.01
N THR A 149 -25.17 11.29 -14.21
CA THR A 149 -25.08 10.44 -15.41
C THR A 149 -26.21 9.41 -15.50
N PRO A 150 -26.42 8.53 -14.50
CA PRO A 150 -27.46 7.49 -14.63
C PRO A 150 -28.86 8.08 -14.75
N ILE A 151 -29.15 9.19 -14.06
CA ILE A 151 -30.47 9.83 -14.10
C ILE A 151 -30.74 10.43 -15.49
N THR A 152 -29.75 11.12 -16.09
CA THR A 152 -29.97 11.92 -17.32
C THR A 152 -29.56 11.22 -18.62
N SER A 153 -28.75 10.17 -18.54
CA SER A 153 -28.31 9.39 -19.70
C SER A 153 -29.51 8.70 -20.35
N LYS A 154 -29.69 8.93 -21.66
CA LYS A 154 -30.78 8.31 -22.45
C LYS A 154 -30.66 6.80 -22.59
N ASP A 155 -29.44 6.29 -22.44
CA ASP A 155 -29.18 4.86 -22.48
C ASP A 155 -29.50 4.22 -21.10
N GLU A 156 -29.56 5.01 -20.03
CA GLU A 156 -29.92 4.59 -18.67
C GLU A 156 -31.35 5.06 -18.33
N MET A 157 -31.55 6.00 -17.39
CA MET A 157 -32.91 6.40 -16.95
C MET A 157 -33.55 7.47 -17.84
N GLY A 158 -32.75 8.28 -18.54
CA GLY A 158 -33.19 9.28 -19.51
C GLY A 158 -34.00 10.46 -18.97
N GLY A 159 -34.07 10.63 -17.65
CA GLY A 159 -34.85 11.65 -16.97
C GLY A 159 -34.36 13.08 -17.25
N ASP A 160 -35.30 14.00 -17.37
CA ASP A 160 -35.00 15.44 -17.47
C ASP A 160 -35.11 16.09 -16.09
N PRO A 161 -34.06 16.79 -15.60
CA PRO A 161 -34.07 17.38 -14.26
C PRO A 161 -35.27 18.30 -13.95
N ASP A 162 -35.71 19.11 -14.92
CA ASP A 162 -36.83 20.03 -14.73
C ASP A 162 -38.16 19.25 -14.65
N GLU A 163 -38.31 18.20 -15.47
CA GLU A 163 -39.47 17.31 -15.43
C GLU A 163 -39.54 16.52 -14.12
N ILE A 164 -38.41 15.95 -13.67
CA ILE A 164 -38.30 15.24 -12.37
C ILE A 164 -38.74 16.16 -11.23
N VAL A 165 -38.21 17.38 -11.16
CA VAL A 165 -38.57 18.35 -10.12
C VAL A 165 -40.06 18.70 -10.18
N ALA A 166 -40.62 18.86 -11.38
CA ALA A 166 -42.05 19.14 -11.54
C ALA A 166 -42.93 17.97 -11.08
N GLU A 167 -42.55 16.72 -11.39
CA GLU A 167 -43.27 15.52 -10.96
C GLU A 167 -43.21 15.32 -9.44
N LEU A 168 -42.03 15.46 -8.83
CA LEU A 168 -41.86 15.37 -7.38
C LEU A 168 -42.66 16.46 -6.64
N ASN A 169 -42.71 17.69 -7.16
CA ASN A 169 -43.53 18.76 -6.59
C ASN A 169 -45.04 18.51 -6.70
N ALA A 170 -45.47 17.66 -7.64
CA ALA A 170 -46.87 17.27 -7.78
C ALA A 170 -47.30 16.20 -6.76
N ILE A 171 -46.36 15.61 -6.02
CA ILE A 171 -46.58 14.55 -5.04
C ILE A 171 -46.44 15.16 -3.62
N PRO A 172 -47.54 15.43 -2.89
CA PRO A 172 -47.46 16.12 -1.59
C PRO A 172 -46.58 15.42 -0.56
N GLU A 173 -46.52 14.09 -0.61
CA GLU A 173 -45.68 13.31 0.30
C GLU A 173 -44.18 13.54 0.04
N TYR A 174 -43.75 13.67 -1.22
CA TYR A 174 -42.36 14.02 -1.51
C TYR A 174 -42.04 15.44 -1.04
N VAL A 175 -42.91 16.41 -1.27
CA VAL A 175 -42.71 17.78 -0.75
C VAL A 175 -42.46 17.76 0.77
N ASP A 176 -43.29 17.04 1.52
CA ASP A 176 -43.12 16.89 2.98
C ASP A 176 -41.79 16.20 3.36
N LEU A 177 -41.34 15.20 2.58
CA LEU A 177 -40.07 14.49 2.82
C LEU A 177 -38.86 15.38 2.51
N PHE A 178 -38.88 16.13 1.40
CA PHE A 178 -37.83 17.09 1.05
C PHE A 178 -37.74 18.21 2.08
N GLU A 179 -38.86 18.78 2.54
CA GLU A 179 -38.83 19.82 3.58
C GLU A 179 -38.28 19.31 4.92
N LYS A 180 -38.49 18.03 5.25
CA LYS A 180 -37.87 17.43 6.44
C LYS A 180 -36.37 17.25 6.29
N ALA A 181 -35.91 16.83 5.11
CA ALA A 181 -34.51 16.54 4.84
C ALA A 181 -33.65 17.80 4.63
N PHE A 182 -34.20 18.86 4.03
CA PHE A 182 -33.47 20.06 3.59
C PHE A 182 -34.00 21.38 4.18
N GLY A 183 -35.09 21.34 4.94
CA GLY A 183 -35.75 22.51 5.50
C GLY A 183 -36.89 23.04 4.62
N ALA A 184 -37.78 23.85 5.19
CA ALA A 184 -38.97 24.34 4.50
C ALA A 184 -38.66 25.34 3.36
N GLY A 185 -39.47 25.32 2.31
CA GLY A 185 -39.35 26.23 1.16
C GLY A 185 -39.17 25.51 -0.17
N ASP A 186 -38.20 25.95 -0.98
CA ASP A 186 -37.89 25.37 -2.29
C ASP A 186 -36.97 24.15 -2.15
N ALA A 187 -37.44 23.15 -1.38
CA ALA A 187 -36.65 21.99 -0.98
C ALA A 187 -36.57 20.91 -2.07
N VAL A 188 -37.55 20.86 -2.97
CA VAL A 188 -37.59 19.91 -4.09
C VAL A 188 -36.77 20.49 -5.24
N THR A 189 -35.47 20.22 -5.24
CA THR A 189 -34.56 20.56 -6.34
C THR A 189 -33.83 19.32 -6.82
N PHE A 190 -33.27 19.37 -8.03
CA PHE A 190 -32.51 18.24 -8.57
C PHE A 190 -31.26 17.96 -7.75
N GLU A 191 -30.58 19.00 -7.25
CA GLU A 191 -29.43 18.86 -6.35
C GLU A 191 -29.81 18.15 -5.05
N ASN A 192 -31.00 18.42 -4.51
CA ASN A 192 -31.48 17.75 -3.31
C ASN A 192 -31.92 16.29 -3.59
N VAL A 193 -32.38 15.97 -4.80
CA VAL A 193 -32.60 14.57 -5.23
C VAL A 193 -31.28 13.82 -5.19
N GLN A 194 -30.23 14.36 -5.83
CA GLN A 194 -28.89 13.77 -5.83
C GLN A 194 -28.36 13.62 -4.41
N ALA A 195 -28.45 14.68 -3.61
CA ALA A 195 -27.98 14.70 -2.24
C ALA A 195 -28.66 13.66 -1.36
N ALA A 196 -29.98 13.46 -1.52
CA ALA A 196 -30.73 12.45 -0.78
C ALA A 196 -30.32 11.03 -1.18
N ILE A 197 -30.24 10.73 -2.48
CA ILE A 197 -29.83 9.40 -2.97
C ILE A 197 -28.39 9.09 -2.53
N SER A 198 -27.46 10.04 -2.67
CA SER A 198 -26.08 9.86 -2.21
C SER A 198 -26.00 9.66 -0.69
N ALA A 199 -26.89 10.29 0.10
CA ALA A 199 -26.96 10.02 1.55
C ALA A 199 -27.43 8.59 1.84
N PHE A 200 -28.41 8.07 1.09
CA PHE A 200 -28.85 6.68 1.19
C PHE A 200 -27.74 5.70 0.78
N GLU A 201 -27.08 5.92 -0.34
CA GLU A 201 -25.98 5.07 -0.81
C GLU A 201 -24.81 5.04 0.17
N ARG A 202 -24.48 6.16 0.82
CA ARG A 202 -23.48 6.20 1.90
C ARG A 202 -23.87 5.38 3.13
N SER A 203 -25.14 5.08 3.33
CA SER A 203 -25.60 4.20 4.43
C SER A 203 -25.42 2.71 4.14
N LEU A 204 -25.13 2.35 2.88
CA LEU A 204 -24.90 0.96 2.44
C LEU A 204 -23.49 0.49 2.82
N VAL A 205 -23.26 0.33 4.13
CA VAL A 205 -21.96 -0.07 4.69
C VAL A 205 -21.98 -1.52 5.16
N THR A 206 -20.90 -2.25 4.89
CA THR A 206 -20.71 -3.62 5.39
C THR A 206 -19.44 -3.73 6.21
N ASN A 207 -19.61 -4.17 7.45
CA ASN A 207 -18.58 -4.11 8.48
C ASN A 207 -18.73 -5.20 9.55
N ASN A 208 -19.55 -6.23 9.28
CA ASN A 208 -19.78 -7.36 10.17
C ASN A 208 -19.71 -8.72 9.44
N ALA A 209 -18.95 -8.78 8.35
CA ALA A 209 -18.67 -10.02 7.62
C ALA A 209 -17.93 -11.04 8.52
N PRO A 210 -17.94 -12.34 8.17
CA PRO A 210 -17.09 -13.33 8.85
C PRO A 210 -15.63 -12.88 9.04
N PHE A 211 -15.04 -12.25 8.02
CA PHE A 211 -13.71 -11.62 8.14
C PHE A 211 -13.66 -10.53 9.23
N ASP A 212 -14.64 -9.62 9.29
CA ASP A 212 -14.62 -8.51 10.27
C ASP A 212 -14.70 -9.03 11.69
N ARG A 213 -15.54 -10.05 11.94
CA ARG A 213 -15.67 -10.66 13.25
C ARG A 213 -14.38 -11.39 13.66
N TYR A 214 -13.74 -12.07 12.73
CA TYR A 214 -12.43 -12.69 12.96
C TYR A 214 -11.33 -11.66 13.23
N ALA A 215 -11.31 -10.57 12.46
CA ALA A 215 -10.41 -9.44 12.70
C ALA A 215 -10.63 -8.85 14.11
N ALA A 216 -11.88 -8.78 14.57
CA ALA A 216 -12.27 -8.33 15.91
C ALA A 216 -12.14 -9.38 17.03
N GLY A 217 -11.68 -10.61 16.72
CA GLY A 217 -11.32 -11.64 17.70
C GLY A 217 -12.31 -12.80 17.89
N ASP A 218 -13.35 -12.91 17.07
CA ASP A 218 -14.16 -14.13 16.96
C ASP A 218 -13.40 -15.18 16.12
N VAL A 219 -12.53 -15.96 16.77
CA VAL A 219 -11.62 -16.92 16.10
C VAL A 219 -12.35 -17.98 15.27
N ASP A 220 -13.61 -18.27 15.58
CA ASP A 220 -14.43 -19.23 14.86
C ASP A 220 -15.23 -18.60 13.72
N ALA A 221 -15.16 -17.27 13.54
CA ALA A 221 -15.87 -16.61 12.44
C ALA A 221 -15.32 -17.00 11.07
N LEU A 222 -14.05 -17.41 10.97
CA LEU A 222 -13.49 -18.00 9.75
C LEU A 222 -13.25 -19.50 9.91
N THR A 223 -13.71 -20.27 8.92
CA THR A 223 -13.33 -21.68 8.79
C THR A 223 -11.83 -21.82 8.52
N PRO A 224 -11.23 -23.02 8.75
CA PRO A 224 -9.82 -23.25 8.40
C PRO A 224 -9.49 -22.98 6.92
N ALA A 225 -10.42 -23.28 6.01
CA ALA A 225 -10.25 -22.98 4.58
C ALA A 225 -10.18 -21.47 4.31
N GLN A 226 -11.05 -20.70 4.97
CA GLN A 226 -11.06 -19.24 4.85
C GLN A 226 -9.80 -18.59 5.44
N ARG A 227 -9.26 -19.12 6.53
CA ARG A 227 -7.99 -18.65 7.11
C ARG A 227 -6.81 -18.90 6.16
N ARG A 228 -6.73 -20.09 5.55
CA ARG A 228 -5.74 -20.37 4.49
C ARG A 228 -5.96 -19.49 3.24
N GLY A 229 -7.20 -19.20 2.88
CA GLY A 229 -7.52 -18.27 1.79
C GLY A 229 -7.10 -16.83 2.05
N LEU A 230 -7.37 -16.32 3.26
CA LEU A 230 -6.93 -15.01 3.71
C LEU A 230 -5.40 -14.89 3.67
N ALA A 231 -4.70 -15.93 4.12
CA ALA A 231 -3.26 -16.02 4.04
C ALA A 231 -2.74 -15.92 2.60
N LEU A 232 -3.33 -16.69 1.68
CA LEU A 232 -2.99 -16.61 0.26
C LEU A 232 -3.23 -15.20 -0.28
N PHE A 233 -4.39 -14.60 0.01
CA PHE A 233 -4.76 -13.25 -0.43
C PHE A 233 -3.75 -12.16 0.00
N ARG A 234 -3.17 -12.32 1.19
CA ARG A 234 -2.18 -11.40 1.77
C ARG A 234 -0.72 -11.73 1.43
N SER A 235 -0.47 -12.89 0.84
CA SER A 235 0.88 -13.33 0.51
C SER A 235 1.46 -12.59 -0.69
N ALA A 236 2.79 -12.51 -0.75
CA ALA A 236 3.48 -12.01 -1.94
C ALA A 236 3.39 -12.98 -3.13
N ALA A 237 2.89 -14.21 -2.94
CA ALA A 237 2.64 -15.14 -4.05
C ALA A 237 1.49 -14.65 -4.93
N THR A 238 0.35 -14.29 -4.32
CA THR A 238 -0.84 -13.89 -5.06
C THR A 238 -0.97 -12.37 -5.22
N ARG A 239 -0.39 -11.60 -4.28
CA ARG A 239 -0.33 -10.14 -4.30
C ARG A 239 -1.70 -9.44 -4.37
N CYS A 240 -2.78 -10.12 -4.00
CA CYS A 240 -4.13 -9.51 -4.08
C CYS A 240 -4.25 -8.25 -3.20
N PHE A 241 -3.55 -8.23 -2.07
CA PHE A 241 -3.55 -7.11 -1.13
C PHE A 241 -2.99 -5.80 -1.70
N GLU A 242 -2.19 -5.84 -2.77
CA GLU A 242 -1.57 -4.64 -3.37
C GLU A 242 -2.64 -3.67 -3.89
N CYS A 243 -3.76 -4.20 -4.41
CA CYS A 243 -4.88 -3.40 -4.93
C CYS A 243 -6.16 -3.55 -4.09
N HIS A 244 -6.21 -4.52 -3.17
CA HIS A 244 -7.40 -4.82 -2.36
C HIS A 244 -7.04 -4.94 -0.89
N SER A 245 -6.87 -3.81 -0.21
CA SER A 245 -6.45 -3.76 1.19
C SER A 245 -7.63 -3.67 2.17
N ALA A 246 -7.50 -4.31 3.34
CA ALA A 246 -8.46 -4.16 4.43
C ALA A 246 -8.46 -2.70 4.97
N PRO A 247 -9.60 -2.18 5.45
CA PRO A 247 -10.87 -2.89 5.64
C PRO A 247 -11.80 -2.82 4.43
N THR A 248 -11.65 -1.91 3.47
CA THR A 248 -12.63 -1.78 2.37
C THR A 248 -12.44 -2.82 1.26
N PHE A 249 -11.29 -3.51 1.22
CA PHE A 249 -10.87 -4.41 0.14
C PHE A 249 -10.97 -3.75 -1.25
N ALA A 250 -10.64 -2.47 -1.29
CA ALA A 250 -10.63 -1.63 -2.47
C ALA A 250 -9.37 -0.76 -2.46
N ASP A 251 -9.07 -0.15 -3.59
CA ASP A 251 -8.03 0.87 -3.71
C ASP A 251 -8.50 1.97 -4.67
N GLU A 252 -7.83 3.12 -4.57
CA GLU A 252 -8.07 4.31 -5.39
C GLU A 252 -7.26 4.29 -6.70
N SER A 253 -6.33 3.35 -6.83
CA SER A 253 -5.49 3.18 -8.03
C SER A 253 -6.26 2.63 -9.23
N PHE A 254 -5.68 2.89 -10.41
CA PHE A 254 -6.13 2.38 -11.68
C PHE A 254 -5.06 1.46 -12.25
N SER A 255 -5.43 0.22 -12.52
CA SER A 255 -4.50 -0.80 -13.00
C SER A 255 -5.02 -1.44 -14.29
N VAL A 256 -4.08 -1.79 -15.17
CA VAL A 256 -4.36 -2.59 -16.35
C VAL A 256 -4.22 -4.05 -15.95
N THR A 257 -5.32 -4.76 -15.81
CA THR A 257 -5.32 -6.21 -15.55
C THR A 257 -5.32 -7.01 -16.85
N GLY A 258 -5.76 -6.40 -17.96
CA GLY A 258 -5.84 -7.03 -19.28
C GLY A 258 -7.03 -7.98 -19.43
N VAL A 259 -8.16 -7.67 -18.80
CA VAL A 259 -9.42 -8.40 -19.00
C VAL A 259 -9.77 -8.39 -20.49
N PRO A 260 -10.10 -9.55 -21.11
CA PRO A 260 -10.39 -9.60 -22.53
C PRO A 260 -11.73 -8.92 -22.85
N ASP A 261 -11.78 -8.24 -24.00
CA ASP A 261 -13.03 -7.70 -24.55
C ASP A 261 -14.01 -8.83 -24.91
N LEU A 262 -15.31 -8.60 -24.70
CA LEU A 262 -16.33 -9.55 -25.12
C LEU A 262 -16.43 -9.65 -26.65
N PRO A 263 -16.81 -10.81 -27.22
CA PRO A 263 -16.99 -10.96 -28.65
C PRO A 263 -17.96 -9.93 -29.26
N GLY A 264 -17.44 -9.06 -30.13
CA GLY A 264 -18.23 -8.04 -30.82
C GLY A 264 -18.36 -6.71 -30.07
N GLN A 265 -17.76 -6.59 -28.87
CA GLN A 265 -17.63 -5.33 -28.15
C GLN A 265 -16.40 -4.55 -28.68
N PRO A 266 -16.49 -3.23 -28.86
CA PRO A 266 -15.32 -2.38 -29.06
C PRO A 266 -14.39 -2.45 -27.84
N HIS A 267 -13.09 -2.24 -28.06
CA HIS A 267 -12.13 -2.13 -26.97
C HIS A 267 -12.49 -0.97 -26.04
N ASP A 268 -12.50 -1.24 -24.73
CA ASP A 268 -12.74 -0.26 -23.68
C ASP A 268 -11.41 0.24 -23.11
N ALA A 269 -11.04 1.48 -23.45
CA ALA A 269 -9.77 2.07 -23.05
C ALA A 269 -9.75 2.52 -21.57
N GLY A 270 -10.89 2.38 -20.86
CA GLY A 270 -10.99 2.67 -19.42
C GLY A 270 -10.62 4.11 -19.08
N ARG A 271 -9.71 4.28 -18.12
CA ARG A 271 -9.23 5.58 -17.64
C ARG A 271 -8.62 6.45 -18.75
N MET A 272 -8.05 5.85 -19.80
CA MET A 272 -7.44 6.59 -20.90
C MET A 272 -8.44 7.48 -21.67
N GLU A 273 -9.73 7.14 -21.64
CA GLU A 273 -10.80 7.98 -22.21
C GLU A 273 -10.98 9.30 -21.47
N ILE A 274 -10.62 9.33 -20.18
CA ILE A 274 -10.73 10.49 -19.30
C ILE A 274 -9.42 11.28 -19.28
N GLU A 275 -8.30 10.56 -19.20
CA GLU A 275 -6.97 11.13 -19.07
C GLU A 275 -6.00 10.44 -20.04
N ALA A 276 -5.62 11.15 -21.11
CA ALA A 276 -4.83 10.60 -22.21
C ALA A 276 -3.42 10.11 -21.81
N SER A 277 -2.88 10.56 -20.67
CA SER A 277 -1.61 10.09 -20.08
C SER A 277 -1.74 8.76 -19.35
N SER A 278 -2.96 8.33 -19.01
CA SER A 278 -3.21 7.05 -18.34
C SER A 278 -2.98 5.86 -19.27
N LEU A 279 -2.80 4.68 -18.68
CA LEU A 279 -2.60 3.44 -19.41
C LEU A 279 -3.89 2.97 -20.09
N ASP A 280 -3.77 2.49 -21.34
CA ASP A 280 -4.87 1.92 -22.12
C ASP A 280 -5.44 0.68 -21.43
N GLY A 281 -6.76 0.65 -21.21
CA GLY A 281 -7.46 -0.43 -20.51
C GLY A 281 -7.32 -0.42 -18.98
N ALA A 282 -6.92 0.71 -18.38
CA ALA A 282 -6.82 0.82 -16.92
C ALA A 282 -8.18 1.06 -16.26
N PHE A 283 -8.46 0.32 -15.19
CA PHE A 283 -9.70 0.42 -14.41
C PHE A 283 -9.42 0.50 -12.93
N LYS A 284 -10.35 1.13 -12.20
CA LYS A 284 -10.30 1.21 -10.74
C LYS A 284 -10.41 -0.18 -10.12
N ALA A 285 -9.65 -0.46 -9.06
CA ALA A 285 -9.88 -1.63 -8.21
C ALA A 285 -11.22 -1.47 -7.44
N PRO A 286 -12.24 -2.31 -7.69
CA PRO A 286 -13.49 -2.25 -6.93
C PRO A 286 -13.32 -2.88 -5.54
N THR A 287 -14.30 -2.64 -4.66
CA THR A 287 -14.37 -3.37 -3.39
C THR A 287 -14.63 -4.85 -3.63
N LEU A 288 -13.99 -5.73 -2.86
CA LEU A 288 -14.32 -7.16 -2.80
C LEU A 288 -15.34 -7.49 -1.70
N ARG A 289 -15.81 -6.49 -0.95
CA ARG A 289 -16.91 -6.65 0.01
C ARG A 289 -18.15 -7.11 -0.75
N ASN A 290 -18.81 -8.17 -0.28
CA ASN A 290 -19.96 -8.81 -0.95
C ASN A 290 -19.71 -9.33 -2.37
N ILE A 291 -18.45 -9.52 -2.79
CA ILE A 291 -18.13 -9.95 -4.16
C ILE A 291 -18.82 -11.26 -4.56
N ALA A 292 -19.06 -12.17 -3.61
CA ALA A 292 -19.75 -13.44 -3.87
C ALA A 292 -21.22 -13.28 -4.33
N LEU A 293 -21.80 -12.09 -4.20
CA LEU A 293 -23.18 -11.78 -4.60
C LEU A 293 -23.28 -11.05 -5.95
N THR A 294 -22.16 -10.68 -6.56
CA THR A 294 -22.13 -9.70 -7.67
C THR A 294 -21.67 -10.29 -9.00
N ALA A 295 -21.79 -11.62 -9.18
CA ALA A 295 -21.48 -12.25 -10.46
C ALA A 295 -22.41 -11.73 -11.58
N PRO A 296 -21.94 -11.68 -12.84
CA PRO A 296 -20.58 -11.97 -13.31
C PRO A 296 -19.58 -10.85 -13.01
N TYR A 297 -18.28 -11.12 -13.19
CA TYR A 297 -17.18 -10.30 -12.68
C TYR A 297 -16.45 -9.49 -13.76
N MET A 298 -15.72 -8.48 -13.31
CA MET A 298 -14.99 -7.46 -14.10
C MET A 298 -15.91 -6.40 -14.73
N HIS A 299 -15.28 -5.39 -15.35
CA HIS A 299 -15.98 -4.25 -15.95
C HIS A 299 -16.93 -4.64 -17.09
N ASN A 300 -16.77 -5.83 -17.67
CA ASN A 300 -17.58 -6.32 -18.79
C ASN A 300 -18.22 -7.70 -18.51
N GLY A 301 -18.10 -8.24 -17.29
CA GLY A 301 -18.70 -9.54 -16.97
C GLY A 301 -18.03 -10.74 -17.65
N ALA A 302 -16.75 -10.66 -18.02
CA ALA A 302 -16.04 -11.72 -18.73
C ALA A 302 -15.96 -13.07 -17.99
N PHE A 303 -16.11 -13.06 -16.65
CA PHE A 303 -16.00 -14.26 -15.82
C PHE A 303 -17.29 -14.48 -15.02
N ASN A 304 -17.79 -15.71 -15.00
CA ASN A 304 -19.03 -16.08 -14.32
C ASN A 304 -18.81 -16.54 -12.88
N THR A 305 -17.59 -16.96 -12.53
CA THR A 305 -17.25 -17.54 -11.23
C THR A 305 -16.01 -16.88 -10.63
N LEU A 306 -15.87 -16.91 -9.30
CA LEU A 306 -14.68 -16.40 -8.64
C LEU A 306 -13.45 -17.24 -8.99
N GLU A 307 -13.64 -18.54 -9.23
CA GLU A 307 -12.62 -19.45 -9.72
C GLU A 307 -12.05 -19.01 -11.07
N GLU A 308 -12.90 -18.59 -12.02
CA GLU A 308 -12.45 -18.04 -13.31
C GLU A 308 -11.65 -16.73 -13.14
N VAL A 309 -12.05 -15.88 -12.18
CA VAL A 309 -11.30 -14.66 -11.82
C VAL A 309 -9.93 -15.00 -11.26
N VAL A 310 -9.87 -15.97 -10.33
CA VAL A 310 -8.60 -16.43 -9.74
C VAL A 310 -7.71 -17.06 -10.80
N ASP A 311 -8.26 -17.90 -11.68
CA ASP A 311 -7.52 -18.53 -12.78
C ASP A 311 -6.97 -17.48 -13.76
N PHE A 312 -7.67 -16.37 -14.00
CA PHE A 312 -7.20 -15.24 -14.82
C PHE A 312 -5.99 -14.54 -14.19
N TYR A 313 -6.04 -14.24 -12.89
CA TYR A 313 -4.89 -13.64 -12.19
C TYR A 313 -3.71 -14.61 -12.08
N ALA A 314 -3.97 -15.90 -11.86
CA ALA A 314 -2.93 -16.94 -11.84
C ALA A 314 -2.14 -17.01 -13.16
N GLN A 315 -2.79 -16.71 -14.29
CA GLN A 315 -2.16 -16.62 -15.62
C GLN A 315 -1.39 -15.30 -15.86
N GLY A 316 -1.37 -14.38 -14.88
CA GLY A 316 -0.74 -13.07 -15.01
C GLY A 316 -1.61 -12.06 -15.75
N GLY A 317 -2.93 -12.21 -15.66
CA GLY A 317 -3.89 -11.33 -16.31
C GLY A 317 -3.87 -11.45 -17.83
N GLY A 318 -4.00 -10.33 -18.54
CA GLY A 318 -4.04 -10.30 -20.01
C GLY A 318 -2.69 -10.46 -20.71
N ARG A 319 -1.59 -10.70 -19.99
CA ARG A 319 -0.24 -10.80 -20.60
C ARG A 319 -0.17 -11.92 -21.63
N ASP A 320 -0.70 -13.09 -21.31
CA ASP A 320 -0.75 -14.24 -22.23
C ASP A 320 -1.69 -14.02 -23.42
N ALA A 321 -2.63 -13.07 -23.28
CA ALA A 321 -3.50 -12.61 -24.36
C ALA A 321 -2.86 -11.48 -25.21
N GLY A 322 -1.63 -11.06 -24.90
CA GLY A 322 -0.86 -10.07 -25.67
C GLY A 322 -1.02 -8.63 -25.20
N VAL A 323 -1.57 -8.38 -24.01
CA VAL A 323 -1.62 -7.04 -23.42
C VAL A 323 -0.25 -6.72 -22.82
N GLU A 324 0.46 -5.76 -23.43
CA GLU A 324 1.86 -5.46 -23.09
C GLU A 324 2.01 -4.60 -21.82
N ASN A 325 1.01 -3.79 -21.50
CA ASN A 325 1.00 -2.80 -20.42
C ASN A 325 0.31 -3.26 -19.14
N VAL A 326 0.15 -4.58 -18.94
CA VAL A 326 -0.40 -5.13 -17.69
C VAL A 326 0.43 -4.68 -16.50
N ASP A 327 -0.27 -4.31 -15.43
CA ASP A 327 0.28 -3.82 -14.17
C ASP A 327 1.38 -4.74 -13.62
N ILE A 328 2.42 -4.15 -13.03
CA ILE A 328 3.59 -4.86 -12.50
C ILE A 328 3.26 -5.73 -11.28
N HIS A 329 2.14 -5.46 -10.60
CA HIS A 329 1.64 -6.24 -9.48
C HIS A 329 0.81 -7.45 -9.96
N VAL A 330 0.28 -7.40 -11.19
CA VAL A 330 -0.41 -8.52 -11.84
C VAL A 330 0.62 -9.46 -12.50
N LEU A 331 1.22 -10.29 -11.66
CA LEU A 331 2.14 -11.36 -12.05
C LEU A 331 1.45 -12.70 -11.86
N GLY A 332 1.63 -13.60 -12.83
CA GLY A 332 1.09 -14.95 -12.71
C GLY A 332 1.73 -15.71 -11.56
N PHE A 333 0.97 -16.65 -11.00
CA PHE A 333 1.37 -17.49 -9.88
C PHE A 333 0.85 -18.90 -10.07
N ASP A 334 1.61 -19.86 -9.56
CA ASP A 334 1.17 -21.25 -9.49
C ASP A 334 0.34 -21.45 -8.23
N MET A 335 -0.77 -22.18 -8.34
CA MET A 335 -1.57 -22.63 -7.21
C MET A 335 -2.18 -23.99 -7.48
N THR A 336 -2.37 -24.75 -6.40
CA THR A 336 -3.12 -25.99 -6.40
C THR A 336 -4.62 -25.72 -6.40
N GLU A 337 -5.42 -26.71 -6.78
CA GLU A 337 -6.89 -26.61 -6.70
C GLU A 337 -7.39 -26.38 -5.26
N GLN A 338 -6.64 -26.85 -4.25
CA GLN A 338 -6.98 -26.58 -2.85
C GLN A 338 -6.74 -25.11 -2.49
N GLU A 339 -5.61 -24.54 -2.89
CA GLU A 339 -5.31 -23.12 -2.64
C GLU A 339 -6.30 -22.20 -3.35
N LYS A 340 -6.68 -22.53 -4.59
CA LYS A 340 -7.77 -21.82 -5.29
C LYS A 340 -9.07 -21.89 -4.50
N SER A 341 -9.48 -23.09 -4.07
CA SER A 341 -10.70 -23.28 -3.28
C SER A 341 -10.65 -22.52 -1.95
N ASP A 342 -9.50 -22.50 -1.27
CA ASP A 342 -9.30 -21.79 -0.01
C ASP A 342 -9.39 -20.27 -0.23
N LEU A 343 -8.72 -19.73 -1.26
CA LEU A 343 -8.78 -18.31 -1.64
C LEU A 343 -10.22 -17.88 -1.98
N VAL A 344 -10.93 -18.67 -2.79
CA VAL A 344 -12.34 -18.40 -3.10
C VAL A 344 -13.18 -18.46 -1.82
N ALA A 345 -12.98 -19.45 -0.93
CA ALA A 345 -13.70 -19.52 0.33
C ALA A 345 -13.50 -18.25 1.19
N PHE A 346 -12.30 -17.66 1.18
CA PHE A 346 -12.06 -16.38 1.83
C PHE A 346 -12.86 -15.22 1.20
N LEU A 347 -12.97 -15.15 -0.13
CA LEU A 347 -13.80 -14.12 -0.78
C LEU A 347 -15.28 -14.21 -0.38
N TYR A 348 -15.80 -15.42 -0.14
CA TYR A 348 -17.14 -15.62 0.45
C TYR A 348 -17.24 -15.08 1.89
N ALA A 349 -16.14 -15.09 2.64
CA ALA A 349 -16.05 -14.56 4.00
C ALA A 349 -16.10 -13.02 4.09
N LEU A 350 -16.07 -12.34 2.94
CA LEU A 350 -16.22 -10.88 2.81
C LEU A 350 -17.68 -10.44 2.61
N THR A 351 -18.63 -11.38 2.68
CA THR A 351 -20.06 -11.10 2.50
C THR A 351 -20.76 -10.80 3.82
N ASP A 352 -21.49 -9.69 3.84
CA ASP A 352 -22.30 -9.18 4.95
C ASP A 352 -23.50 -8.41 4.38
N GLU A 353 -24.70 -8.87 4.72
CA GLU A 353 -25.97 -8.22 4.37
C GLU A 353 -26.72 -7.72 5.62
N ASN A 354 -26.06 -7.59 6.79
CA ASN A 354 -26.74 -7.17 8.04
C ASN A 354 -27.34 -5.76 7.94
N ASN A 355 -26.76 -4.89 7.11
CA ASN A 355 -27.27 -3.54 6.84
C ASN A 355 -28.06 -3.46 5.52
N LEU A 356 -28.52 -4.59 4.97
CA LEU A 356 -29.32 -4.59 3.74
C LEU A 356 -30.64 -3.84 3.98
N PRO A 357 -30.93 -2.77 3.23
CA PRO A 357 -32.15 -2.01 3.40
C PRO A 357 -33.37 -2.81 2.92
N GLU A 358 -34.51 -2.60 3.58
CA GLU A 358 -35.78 -3.17 3.12
C GLU A 358 -36.21 -2.51 1.81
N ILE A 359 -36.58 -3.35 0.84
CA ILE A 359 -37.28 -2.92 -0.38
C ILE A 359 -38.65 -2.37 0.04
N PRO A 360 -38.98 -1.09 -0.26
CA PRO A 360 -40.25 -0.51 0.15
C PRO A 360 -41.41 -1.22 -0.55
N ALA A 361 -42.49 -1.50 0.21
CA ALA A 361 -43.70 -2.11 -0.35
C ALA A 361 -44.42 -1.20 -1.36
N SER A 362 -44.20 0.12 -1.26
CA SER A 362 -44.69 1.13 -2.19
C SER A 362 -43.84 2.39 -2.06
N VAL A 363 -43.77 3.17 -3.13
CA VAL A 363 -43.12 4.49 -3.17
C VAL A 363 -44.17 5.62 -3.29
N PRO A 364 -43.84 6.87 -2.90
CA PRO A 364 -44.80 7.98 -2.91
C PRO A 364 -45.43 8.29 -4.28
N SER A 365 -44.75 8.02 -5.39
CA SER A 365 -45.33 8.17 -6.74
C SER A 365 -46.46 7.17 -7.03
N GLY A 366 -46.49 6.04 -6.32
CA GLY A 366 -47.37 4.91 -6.59
C GLY A 366 -46.94 4.03 -7.76
N TYR A 367 -45.77 4.27 -8.36
CA TYR A 367 -45.20 3.36 -9.36
C TYR A 367 -44.75 2.03 -8.75
N ALA A 368 -44.55 1.04 -9.61
CA ALA A 368 -44.13 -0.29 -9.19
C ALA A 368 -42.67 -0.27 -8.72
N VAL A 369 -42.41 -0.85 -7.55
CA VAL A 369 -41.06 -1.07 -7.01
C VAL A 369 -40.56 -2.44 -7.49
N VAL A 370 -39.24 -2.61 -7.63
CA VAL A 370 -38.64 -3.92 -7.89
C VAL A 370 -39.09 -4.96 -6.85
N GLU A 371 -39.31 -6.19 -7.27
CA GLU A 371 -39.71 -7.28 -6.36
C GLU A 371 -38.49 -7.91 -5.70
N SER A 372 -38.61 -8.28 -4.42
CA SER A 372 -37.57 -9.10 -3.80
C SER A 372 -37.45 -10.45 -4.51
N LEU A 373 -36.22 -10.85 -4.79
CA LEU A 373 -35.86 -12.16 -5.32
C LEU A 373 -35.74 -13.21 -4.21
N GLY A 374 -35.69 -12.77 -2.94
CA GLY A 374 -35.56 -13.66 -1.78
C GLY A 374 -34.25 -14.42 -1.78
N GLU A 375 -34.32 -15.75 -1.58
CA GLU A 375 -33.14 -16.61 -1.62
C GLU A 375 -32.66 -16.79 -3.07
N THR A 376 -31.45 -16.32 -3.36
CA THR A 376 -30.80 -16.48 -4.68
C THR A 376 -29.76 -17.59 -4.63
N PRO A 377 -29.36 -18.19 -5.77
CA PRO A 377 -28.28 -19.17 -5.78
C PRO A 377 -26.96 -18.66 -5.17
N ALA A 378 -26.67 -17.37 -5.34
CA ALA A 378 -25.49 -16.73 -4.74
C ALA A 378 -25.60 -16.65 -3.22
N ARG A 379 -26.75 -16.23 -2.68
CA ARG A 379 -27.01 -16.22 -1.23
C ARG A 379 -26.95 -17.62 -0.62
N GLN A 380 -27.50 -18.62 -1.31
CA GLN A 380 -27.41 -20.00 -0.88
C GLN A 380 -25.95 -20.46 -0.81
N ALA A 381 -25.15 -20.18 -1.85
CA ALA A 381 -23.72 -20.50 -1.86
C ALA A 381 -22.97 -19.80 -0.72
N VAL A 382 -23.26 -18.53 -0.46
CA VAL A 382 -22.69 -17.79 0.68
C VAL A 382 -23.06 -18.47 1.99
N SER A 383 -24.34 -18.81 2.20
CA SER A 383 -24.77 -19.50 3.42
C SER A 383 -24.14 -20.87 3.58
N GLU A 384 -23.88 -21.60 2.49
CA GLU A 384 -23.25 -22.92 2.52
C GLU A 384 -21.75 -22.83 2.83
N VAL A 385 -21.03 -21.89 2.22
CA VAL A 385 -19.58 -21.71 2.42
C VAL A 385 -19.27 -21.06 3.77
N ASN A 386 -20.07 -20.10 4.22
CA ASN A 386 -19.90 -19.41 5.51
C ASN A 386 -20.54 -20.15 6.69
N ALA A 387 -21.20 -21.30 6.48
CA ALA A 387 -21.72 -22.11 7.57
C ALA A 387 -20.55 -22.62 8.43
N THR A 388 -20.41 -22.07 9.63
CA THR A 388 -19.42 -22.53 10.60
C THR A 388 -19.86 -23.90 11.16
N GLU A 389 -19.01 -24.93 11.04
CA GLU A 389 -19.24 -26.24 11.70
C GLU A 389 -18.93 -26.20 13.21
N THR A 390 -18.64 -25.03 13.78
CA THR A 390 -18.08 -24.90 15.13
C THR A 390 -18.87 -23.93 16.01
N GLU A 391 -19.19 -24.40 17.23
CA GLU A 391 -19.75 -23.57 18.29
C GLU A 391 -18.72 -22.52 18.71
N SER A 392 -19.06 -21.24 18.55
CA SER A 392 -18.24 -20.07 18.93
C SER A 392 -17.62 -20.24 20.33
N ALA A 393 -16.30 -20.39 20.37
CA ALA A 393 -15.51 -20.23 21.56
C ALA A 393 -15.45 -18.73 21.87
N SER A 394 -16.29 -18.32 22.82
CA SER A 394 -16.24 -17.01 23.47
C SER A 394 -14.79 -16.59 23.77
N THR A 395 -14.55 -15.27 23.69
CA THR A 395 -13.41 -14.48 24.18
C THR A 395 -13.14 -14.60 25.69
N SER A 396 -13.38 -15.79 26.26
CA SER A 396 -13.07 -16.12 27.64
C SER A 396 -11.57 -15.98 27.88
N THR A 397 -11.22 -15.55 29.09
CA THR A 397 -9.84 -15.39 29.57
C THR A 397 -9.04 -16.68 29.32
N HIS A 398 -8.29 -16.68 28.22
CA HIS A 398 -7.35 -17.75 27.89
C HIS A 398 -6.10 -17.57 28.74
N GLU A 399 -5.69 -18.64 29.42
CA GLU A 399 -4.40 -18.65 30.13
C GLU A 399 -3.34 -19.11 29.13
N PRO A 400 -2.25 -18.32 28.92
CA PRO A 400 -1.18 -18.66 27.99
C PRO A 400 -0.69 -20.11 28.13
N VAL A 401 -0.63 -20.83 27.02
CA VAL A 401 -0.09 -22.20 26.95
C VAL A 401 1.09 -22.29 26.00
N THR A 402 1.84 -23.39 26.13
CA THR A 402 2.86 -23.77 25.15
C THR A 402 2.31 -24.89 24.27
N LEU A 403 2.15 -24.59 22.98
CA LEU A 403 1.78 -25.54 21.95
C LEU A 403 3.06 -26.04 21.26
N ARG A 404 3.18 -27.35 21.02
CA ARG A 404 4.40 -27.93 20.44
C ARG A 404 4.06 -28.78 19.23
N VAL A 405 4.77 -28.55 18.13
CA VAL A 405 4.62 -29.31 16.89
C VAL A 405 4.99 -30.78 17.12
N GLY A 406 4.00 -31.65 16.90
CA GLY A 406 4.14 -33.10 17.04
C GLY A 406 4.83 -33.76 15.85
N PRO A 407 5.32 -35.01 16.00
CA PRO A 407 5.89 -35.77 14.88
C PRO A 407 4.87 -35.96 13.75
N GLY A 408 5.18 -35.47 12.56
CA GLY A 408 4.33 -35.57 11.36
C GLY A 408 3.20 -34.54 11.29
N GLN A 409 3.11 -33.64 12.27
CA GLN A 409 2.23 -32.48 12.24
C GLN A 409 2.94 -31.33 11.52
N THR A 410 2.19 -30.49 10.80
CA THR A 410 2.73 -29.26 10.21
C THR A 410 2.83 -28.15 11.27
N ILE A 411 3.61 -27.11 10.99
CA ILE A 411 3.65 -25.91 11.84
C ILE A 411 2.29 -25.21 11.78
N GLN A 412 1.72 -25.03 10.59
CA GLN A 412 0.45 -24.32 10.42
C GLN A 412 -0.69 -24.98 11.20
N GLU A 413 -0.75 -26.31 11.25
CA GLU A 413 -1.76 -27.04 12.04
C GLU A 413 -1.73 -26.67 13.53
N VAL A 414 -0.56 -26.33 14.08
CA VAL A 414 -0.42 -25.87 15.48
C VAL A 414 -0.73 -24.39 15.60
N VAL A 415 -0.28 -23.58 14.65
CA VAL A 415 -0.58 -22.14 14.60
C VAL A 415 -2.09 -21.89 14.54
N ASP A 416 -2.84 -22.68 13.77
CA ASP A 416 -4.29 -22.58 13.64
C ASP A 416 -5.05 -22.82 14.97
N GLN A 417 -4.38 -23.39 15.97
CA GLN A 417 -4.89 -23.65 17.32
C GLN A 417 -4.48 -22.58 18.34
N ALA A 418 -3.51 -21.72 18.00
CA ALA A 418 -2.95 -20.76 18.92
C ALA A 418 -3.91 -19.61 19.21
N LEU A 419 -3.91 -19.17 20.46
CA LEU A 419 -4.64 -18.01 20.94
C LEU A 419 -3.66 -16.95 21.48
N PRO A 420 -4.09 -15.69 21.63
CA PRO A 420 -3.23 -14.65 22.16
C PRO A 420 -2.59 -15.01 23.51
N GLY A 421 -1.29 -14.76 23.61
CA GLY A 421 -0.45 -15.11 24.75
C GLY A 421 0.29 -16.44 24.59
N ASP A 422 -0.10 -17.29 23.65
CA ASP A 422 0.51 -18.61 23.48
C ASP A 422 1.94 -18.56 22.98
N THR A 423 2.68 -19.61 23.34
CA THR A 423 4.01 -19.90 22.78
C THR A 423 3.94 -21.15 21.92
N ILE A 424 4.43 -21.06 20.69
CA ILE A 424 4.51 -22.16 19.73
C ILE A 424 5.96 -22.63 19.67
N GLU A 425 6.21 -23.89 20.04
CA GLU A 425 7.50 -24.55 19.98
C GLU A 425 7.61 -25.48 18.76
N VAL A 426 8.62 -25.26 17.92
CA VAL A 426 8.89 -26.06 16.72
C VAL A 426 10.18 -26.87 16.91
N PRO A 427 10.12 -28.18 17.17
CA PRO A 427 11.31 -29.02 17.25
C PRO A 427 12.13 -29.04 15.97
N TYR A 428 13.44 -29.24 16.08
CA TYR A 428 14.30 -29.44 14.91
C TYR A 428 13.74 -30.53 13.96
N ALA A 429 13.40 -30.06 12.76
CA ALA A 429 13.13 -30.85 11.56
C ALA A 429 13.24 -29.91 10.35
N ILE A 430 13.01 -30.45 9.16
CA ILE A 430 12.84 -29.65 7.93
C ILE A 430 11.34 -29.61 7.63
N TYR A 431 10.78 -28.41 7.72
CA TYR A 431 9.37 -28.11 7.45
C TYR A 431 9.25 -27.50 6.07
N LYS A 432 8.41 -28.09 5.23
CA LYS A 432 8.22 -27.71 3.83
C LYS A 432 6.85 -27.10 3.66
N GLU A 433 6.70 -25.91 4.23
CA GLU A 433 5.43 -25.21 4.32
C GLU A 433 5.66 -23.70 4.45
N HIS A 434 4.58 -22.96 4.26
CA HIS A 434 4.45 -21.56 4.60
C HIS A 434 3.75 -21.46 5.95
N VAL A 435 4.13 -20.50 6.79
CA VAL A 435 3.53 -20.31 8.11
C VAL A 435 2.89 -18.93 8.20
N ILE A 436 1.59 -18.87 8.51
CA ILE A 436 0.85 -17.62 8.66
C ILE A 436 0.33 -17.48 10.09
N ILE A 437 0.71 -16.38 10.74
CA ILE A 437 0.43 -16.07 12.15
C ILE A 437 -0.28 -14.72 12.24
N ASP A 438 -1.61 -14.77 12.26
CA ASP A 438 -2.47 -13.59 12.34
C ASP A 438 -3.00 -13.36 13.75
N VAL A 439 -2.32 -13.83 14.79
CA VAL A 439 -2.78 -13.73 16.19
C VAL A 439 -1.79 -12.87 16.97
N SER A 440 -2.30 -11.94 17.77
CA SER A 440 -1.46 -11.06 18.61
C SER A 440 -0.92 -11.82 19.83
N ASP A 441 0.12 -11.28 20.47
CA ASP A 441 0.76 -11.82 21.66
C ASP A 441 1.32 -13.24 21.49
N ILE A 442 1.82 -13.57 20.29
CA ILE A 442 2.38 -14.89 19.98
C ILE A 442 3.90 -14.89 20.09
N LYS A 443 4.42 -15.93 20.73
CA LYS A 443 5.84 -16.30 20.68
C LYS A 443 6.04 -17.52 19.80
N PHE A 444 6.88 -17.43 18.78
CA PHE A 444 7.15 -18.50 17.83
C PHE A 444 8.63 -18.89 17.89
N PHE A 445 8.91 -20.06 18.49
CA PHE A 445 10.28 -20.46 18.82
C PHE A 445 10.67 -21.81 18.25
N GLY A 446 11.81 -21.85 17.57
CA GLY A 446 12.45 -23.08 17.20
C GLY A 446 13.18 -23.72 18.39
N ILE A 447 13.10 -25.04 18.49
CA ILE A 447 13.76 -25.82 19.52
C ILE A 447 14.92 -26.59 18.87
N PRO A 448 16.19 -26.22 19.17
CA PRO A 448 17.33 -26.85 18.55
C PRO A 448 17.46 -28.34 18.91
N ASN A 449 18.13 -29.09 18.04
CA ASN A 449 18.52 -30.46 18.35
C ASN A 449 19.74 -30.50 19.31
N GLU A 450 20.20 -31.71 19.67
CA GLU A 450 21.35 -31.91 20.56
C GLU A 450 22.67 -31.31 20.01
N ALA A 451 22.77 -31.10 18.70
CA ALA A 451 23.91 -30.47 18.04
C ALA A 451 23.81 -28.93 18.02
N GLY A 452 22.70 -28.35 18.49
CA GLY A 452 22.45 -26.92 18.47
C GLY A 452 21.87 -26.40 17.16
N GLU A 453 21.46 -27.27 16.25
CA GLU A 453 20.89 -26.86 14.97
C GLU A 453 19.41 -26.48 15.15
N TRP A 454 19.02 -25.32 14.63
CA TRP A 454 17.65 -24.84 14.62
C TRP A 454 16.78 -25.51 13.56
N PRO A 455 15.46 -25.65 13.78
CA PRO A 455 14.52 -26.09 12.73
C PRO A 455 14.62 -25.24 11.47
N ILE A 456 14.35 -25.87 10.33
CA ILE A 456 14.44 -25.25 9.01
C ILE A 456 13.03 -25.13 8.42
N ILE A 457 12.62 -23.92 8.08
CA ILE A 457 11.47 -23.63 7.21
C ILE A 457 12.01 -23.51 5.77
N GLU A 458 11.58 -24.38 4.88
CA GLU A 458 12.21 -24.65 3.58
C GLU A 458 11.22 -24.50 2.42
N GLY A 459 11.44 -23.50 1.56
CA GLY A 459 10.63 -23.24 0.37
C GLY A 459 11.00 -24.08 -0.85
N GLN A 460 12.16 -24.74 -0.87
CA GLN A 460 12.63 -25.57 -1.99
C GLN A 460 12.80 -24.83 -3.32
N GLY A 461 12.93 -23.50 -3.29
CA GLY A 461 12.93 -22.62 -4.47
C GLY A 461 11.53 -22.40 -5.05
N THR A 462 10.49 -22.72 -4.27
CA THR A 462 9.07 -22.57 -4.61
C THR A 462 8.34 -21.87 -3.48
N GLY A 463 7.22 -21.21 -3.80
CA GLY A 463 6.43 -20.49 -2.80
C GLY A 463 7.04 -19.14 -2.37
N SER A 464 6.19 -18.17 -2.08
CA SER A 464 6.61 -16.77 -1.91
C SER A 464 7.31 -16.49 -0.58
N ASP A 465 6.65 -16.78 0.55
CA ASP A 465 7.05 -16.24 1.85
C ASP A 465 7.23 -17.33 2.90
N GLY A 466 8.33 -17.36 3.65
CA GLY A 466 8.54 -18.38 4.68
C GLY A 466 7.54 -18.26 5.85
N VAL A 467 7.50 -17.10 6.47
CA VAL A 467 6.56 -16.75 7.54
C VAL A 467 5.89 -15.41 7.22
N ILE A 468 4.57 -15.35 7.40
CA ILE A 468 3.78 -14.11 7.34
C ILE A 468 3.15 -13.90 8.72
N ALA A 469 3.31 -12.72 9.30
CA ALA A 469 2.65 -12.36 10.55
C ALA A 469 1.96 -10.99 10.48
N SER A 470 0.87 -10.82 11.22
CA SER A 470 0.22 -9.49 11.40
C SER A 470 -0.18 -9.16 12.82
N GLY A 471 -0.24 -10.13 13.73
CA GLY A 471 -0.58 -9.87 15.13
C GLY A 471 0.40 -8.93 15.83
N ASN A 472 -0.10 -8.15 16.78
CA ASN A 472 0.74 -7.29 17.62
C ASN A 472 1.53 -8.13 18.63
N ASN A 473 2.63 -7.61 19.16
CA ASN A 473 3.51 -8.27 20.12
C ASN A 473 4.02 -9.64 19.63
N PHE A 474 4.41 -9.71 18.35
CA PHE A 474 4.92 -10.93 17.72
C PHE A 474 6.43 -11.09 17.96
N GLU A 475 6.82 -12.21 18.54
CA GLU A 475 8.22 -12.58 18.78
C GLU A 475 8.57 -13.88 18.03
N MET A 476 9.64 -13.86 17.23
CA MET A 476 10.14 -15.04 16.51
C MET A 476 11.63 -15.22 16.70
N ALA A 477 12.04 -16.46 17.03
CA ALA A 477 13.45 -16.80 17.20
C ALA A 477 13.81 -18.26 16.96
N TYR A 478 15.10 -18.50 16.74
CA TYR A 478 15.74 -19.82 16.67
C TYR A 478 15.32 -20.63 15.44
N PHE A 479 15.31 -20.01 14.27
CA PHE A 479 14.96 -20.64 12.99
C PHE A 479 16.04 -20.47 11.93
N GLN A 480 16.08 -21.44 11.01
CA GLN A 480 16.62 -21.23 9.67
C GLN A 480 15.45 -21.08 8.70
N VAL A 481 15.48 -20.07 7.82
CA VAL A 481 14.46 -19.87 6.78
C VAL A 481 15.16 -19.81 5.42
N LYS A 482 14.80 -20.72 4.51
CA LYS A 482 15.61 -20.97 3.30
C LYS A 482 14.79 -21.18 2.03
N ASN A 483 15.36 -20.71 0.91
CA ASN A 483 14.94 -21.05 -0.46
C ASN A 483 13.47 -20.70 -0.77
N PHE A 484 13.06 -19.49 -0.46
CA PHE A 484 11.78 -18.91 -0.88
C PHE A 484 11.97 -18.00 -2.10
N THR A 485 10.88 -17.59 -2.75
CA THR A 485 10.95 -16.76 -3.97
C THR A 485 10.66 -15.28 -3.73
N SER A 486 10.08 -14.92 -2.59
CA SER A 486 9.77 -13.55 -2.20
C SER A 486 10.40 -13.17 -0.85
N ASN A 487 9.91 -13.67 0.29
CA ASN A 487 10.38 -13.22 1.60
C ASN A 487 10.71 -14.36 2.56
N GLY A 488 11.65 -14.14 3.48
CA GLY A 488 11.88 -15.06 4.59
C GLY A 488 10.82 -14.90 5.68
N VAL A 489 10.75 -13.73 6.29
CA VAL A 489 9.76 -13.38 7.33
C VAL A 489 9.16 -12.01 7.04
N LEU A 490 7.89 -11.98 6.63
CA LEU A 490 7.08 -10.77 6.47
C LEU A 490 6.29 -10.53 7.76
N VAL A 491 6.41 -9.33 8.33
CA VAL A 491 5.53 -8.88 9.42
C VAL A 491 4.85 -7.60 8.99
N GLU A 492 3.52 -7.58 8.99
CA GLU A 492 2.76 -6.53 8.31
C GLU A 492 1.78 -5.85 9.25
N GLY A 493 1.91 -4.54 9.39
CA GLY A 493 0.89 -3.74 10.06
C GLY A 493 0.90 -3.82 11.58
N SER A 494 1.94 -4.38 12.20
CA SER A 494 1.95 -4.78 13.61
C SER A 494 2.64 -3.77 14.53
N THR A 495 2.26 -3.74 15.81
CA THR A 495 3.02 -3.07 16.88
C THR A 495 3.77 -4.11 17.71
N GLY A 496 5.01 -3.84 18.14
CA GLY A 496 5.77 -4.72 19.02
C GLY A 496 6.31 -5.95 18.29
N VAL A 497 7.17 -5.76 17.29
CA VAL A 497 7.75 -6.84 16.50
C VAL A 497 9.15 -7.13 16.99
N TYR A 498 9.44 -8.39 17.35
CA TYR A 498 10.77 -8.81 17.80
C TYR A 498 11.25 -10.04 17.05
N LEU A 499 12.21 -9.84 16.13
CA LEU A 499 12.82 -10.89 15.32
C LEU A 499 14.28 -11.07 15.74
N HIS A 500 14.65 -12.26 16.19
CA HIS A 500 16.02 -12.47 16.66
C HIS A 500 16.56 -13.89 16.57
N ASP A 501 17.89 -14.02 16.57
CA ASP A 501 18.58 -15.32 16.59
C ASP A 501 18.10 -16.24 15.45
N MET A 502 18.31 -15.81 14.19
CA MET A 502 17.88 -16.55 13.00
C MET A 502 18.96 -16.56 11.91
N TYR A 503 18.86 -17.53 11.01
CA TYR A 503 19.65 -17.61 9.77
C TYR A 503 18.72 -17.61 8.56
N ILE A 504 18.84 -16.62 7.69
CA ILE A 504 17.97 -16.43 6.53
C ILE A 504 18.82 -16.50 5.26
N GLU A 505 18.44 -17.37 4.32
CA GLU A 505 19.24 -17.66 3.14
C GLU A 505 18.38 -17.84 1.90
N ASN A 506 18.70 -17.08 0.83
CA ASN A 506 18.13 -17.28 -0.50
C ASN A 506 16.59 -17.26 -0.49
N THR A 507 15.99 -16.24 0.13
CA THR A 507 14.52 -16.13 0.27
C THR A 507 13.85 -15.31 -0.83
N GLY A 508 14.62 -14.85 -1.83
CA GLY A 508 14.11 -14.05 -2.94
C GLY A 508 14.39 -12.57 -2.72
N VAL A 509 13.35 -11.78 -2.56
CA VAL A 509 13.37 -10.32 -2.38
C VAL A 509 13.95 -9.96 -1.01
N TYR A 510 13.24 -10.24 0.09
CA TYR A 510 13.66 -9.84 1.44
C TYR A 510 13.98 -11.01 2.36
N GLY A 511 14.91 -10.80 3.30
CA GLY A 511 15.20 -11.77 4.36
C GLY A 511 14.18 -11.66 5.49
N VAL A 512 14.30 -10.61 6.31
CA VAL A 512 13.23 -10.17 7.22
C VAL A 512 12.66 -8.84 6.74
N TYR A 513 11.34 -8.70 6.82
CA TYR A 513 10.57 -7.64 6.18
C TYR A 513 9.40 -7.16 7.07
N PRO A 514 9.65 -6.53 8.23
CA PRO A 514 8.64 -5.72 8.90
C PRO A 514 8.25 -4.50 8.06
N VAL A 515 6.95 -4.36 7.78
CA VAL A 515 6.41 -3.27 6.98
C VAL A 515 5.15 -2.68 7.62
N ARG A 516 5.03 -1.35 7.62
CA ARG A 516 3.95 -0.65 8.34
C ARG A 516 3.88 -1.10 9.81
N CYS A 517 5.02 -1.15 10.49
CA CYS A 517 5.09 -1.61 11.87
C CYS A 517 5.50 -0.49 12.82
N THR A 518 5.16 -0.61 14.10
CA THR A 518 5.64 0.26 15.18
C THR A 518 6.36 -0.56 16.24
N ASP A 519 7.40 -0.02 16.87
CA ASP A 519 8.19 -0.70 17.91
C ASP A 519 8.79 -2.02 17.39
N VAL A 520 9.72 -1.90 16.45
CA VAL A 520 10.38 -3.05 15.79
C VAL A 520 11.80 -3.23 16.33
N LEU A 521 12.12 -4.45 16.77
CA LEU A 521 13.48 -4.86 17.14
C LEU A 521 13.92 -6.05 16.29
N ILE A 522 15.01 -5.86 15.56
CA ILE A 522 15.68 -6.89 14.74
C ILE A 522 17.10 -7.07 15.27
N GLU A 523 17.47 -8.26 15.73
CA GLU A 523 18.83 -8.48 16.22
C GLU A 523 19.37 -9.91 16.12
N ARG A 524 20.70 -10.05 16.01
CA ARG A 524 21.36 -11.37 15.93
C ARG A 524 20.83 -12.24 14.78
N ILE A 525 20.60 -11.61 13.63
CA ILE A 525 20.18 -12.30 12.40
C ILE A 525 21.34 -12.30 11.42
N GLU A 526 21.56 -13.46 10.80
CA GLU A 526 22.49 -13.65 9.70
C GLU A 526 21.70 -13.82 8.40
N GLY A 527 21.96 -12.97 7.40
CA GLY A 527 21.19 -12.90 6.15
C GLY A 527 22.06 -12.90 4.89
N THR A 528 21.77 -13.81 3.95
CA THR A 528 22.52 -13.92 2.70
C THR A 528 21.70 -14.32 1.48
N LEU A 529 22.16 -13.92 0.29
CA LEU A 529 21.62 -14.27 -1.03
C LEU A 529 20.21 -13.71 -1.33
N MET A 530 19.87 -12.55 -0.77
CA MET A 530 18.67 -11.80 -1.13
C MET A 530 18.92 -10.91 -2.34
N ASN A 531 18.00 -10.93 -3.31
CA ASN A 531 18.05 -10.10 -4.51
C ASN A 531 17.58 -8.66 -4.27
N ASP A 532 17.09 -8.36 -3.07
CA ASP A 532 16.89 -7.01 -2.57
C ASP A 532 17.65 -6.88 -1.22
N ALA A 533 16.96 -6.73 -0.09
CA ALA A 533 17.57 -6.53 1.22
C ALA A 533 17.55 -7.78 2.12
N ALA A 534 18.65 -8.02 2.84
CA ALA A 534 18.67 -9.07 3.86
C ALA A 534 17.84 -8.70 5.09
N ILE A 535 18.02 -7.47 5.58
CA ILE A 535 17.21 -6.89 6.65
C ILE A 535 16.53 -5.65 6.08
N TYR A 536 15.21 -5.65 6.04
CA TYR A 536 14.42 -4.51 5.58
C TYR A 536 13.44 -4.11 6.67
N ALA A 537 13.29 -2.81 6.94
CA ALA A 537 12.09 -2.29 7.59
C ALA A 537 11.55 -1.07 6.83
N GLY A 538 10.26 -1.09 6.48
CA GLY A 538 9.69 -0.09 5.59
C GLY A 538 8.39 0.51 6.10
N LYS A 539 8.14 1.79 5.80
CA LYS A 539 6.92 2.52 6.18
C LYS A 539 6.63 2.40 7.69
N SER A 540 7.66 2.24 8.50
CA SER A 540 7.57 1.83 9.91
C SER A 540 8.00 2.97 10.85
N LYS A 541 7.76 2.79 12.15
CA LYS A 541 8.10 3.77 13.18
C LYS A 541 8.79 3.10 14.37
N ASP A 542 9.80 3.75 14.92
CA ASP A 542 10.55 3.29 16.10
C ASP A 542 11.18 1.90 15.84
N VAL A 543 12.17 1.88 14.94
CA VAL A 543 12.83 0.65 14.45
C VAL A 543 14.25 0.56 14.96
N VAL A 544 14.66 -0.59 15.50
CA VAL A 544 16.03 -0.89 15.93
C VAL A 544 16.56 -2.12 15.19
N ILE A 545 17.71 -1.98 14.53
CA ILE A 545 18.43 -3.06 13.87
C ILE A 545 19.85 -3.15 14.44
N ARG A 546 20.19 -4.25 15.11
CA ARG A 546 21.52 -4.39 15.73
C ARG A 546 22.10 -5.78 15.74
N ASP A 547 23.41 -5.86 15.90
CA ASP A 547 24.14 -7.12 16.05
C ASP A 547 23.84 -8.13 14.92
N THR A 548 23.55 -7.65 13.70
CA THR A 548 23.28 -8.48 12.52
C THR A 548 24.51 -8.66 11.63
N LEU A 549 24.49 -9.75 10.84
CA LEU A 549 25.51 -10.07 9.85
C LEU A 549 24.84 -10.25 8.48
N THR A 550 25.19 -9.40 7.50
CA THR A 550 24.57 -9.44 6.17
C THR A 550 25.62 -9.50 5.08
N TYR A 551 25.55 -10.52 4.21
CA TYR A 551 26.52 -10.68 3.13
C TYR A 551 25.98 -11.33 1.86
N GLY A 552 26.57 -10.99 0.72
CA GLY A 552 26.20 -11.59 -0.57
C GLY A 552 24.79 -11.22 -1.04
N ASN A 553 24.24 -10.12 -0.56
CA ASN A 553 22.93 -9.58 -0.95
C ASN A 553 23.10 -8.43 -1.95
N VAL A 554 22.00 -7.92 -2.50
CA VAL A 554 22.05 -6.58 -3.10
C VAL A 554 22.19 -5.55 -1.99
N ILE A 555 21.22 -5.47 -1.08
CA ILE A 555 21.27 -4.58 0.09
C ILE A 555 21.52 -5.41 1.36
N GLY A 556 22.46 -4.98 2.20
CA GLY A 556 22.63 -5.56 3.53
C GLY A 556 21.47 -5.19 4.45
N ILE A 557 21.35 -3.90 4.77
CA ILE A 557 20.32 -3.36 5.66
C ILE A 557 19.61 -2.18 4.98
N GLU A 558 18.28 -2.17 5.01
CA GLU A 558 17.44 -1.11 4.44
C GLU A 558 16.43 -0.57 5.46
N LEU A 559 16.31 0.77 5.52
CA LEU A 559 15.19 1.47 6.15
C LEU A 559 14.52 2.39 5.13
N GLU A 560 13.32 2.01 4.71
CA GLU A 560 12.56 2.71 3.66
C GLU A 560 11.38 3.47 4.28
N ASN A 561 11.26 4.76 3.99
CA ASN A 561 10.16 5.63 4.45
C ASN A 561 9.84 5.46 5.95
N THR A 562 10.88 5.35 6.76
CA THR A 562 10.79 4.96 8.18
C THR A 562 11.09 6.14 9.09
N VAL A 563 10.37 6.21 10.21
CA VAL A 563 10.48 7.26 11.21
C VAL A 563 11.19 6.71 12.45
N ASN A 564 12.20 7.43 12.96
CA ASN A 564 12.94 7.08 14.17
C ASN A 564 13.63 5.70 14.09
N GLY A 565 14.55 5.53 13.13
CA GLY A 565 15.37 4.33 13.02
C GLY A 565 16.66 4.38 13.84
N GLU A 566 17.12 3.24 14.37
CA GLU A 566 18.48 3.05 14.90
C GLU A 566 19.11 1.80 14.28
N VAL A 567 20.23 1.97 13.56
CA VAL A 567 21.01 0.88 12.95
C VAL A 567 22.41 0.89 13.55
N TYR A 568 22.74 -0.12 14.38
CA TYR A 568 24.05 -0.14 15.06
C TYR A 568 24.64 -1.51 15.36
N ASN A 569 25.97 -1.55 15.54
CA ASN A 569 26.72 -2.79 15.80
C ASN A 569 26.51 -3.90 14.75
N ASN A 570 26.16 -3.55 13.51
CA ASN A 570 25.99 -4.51 12.44
C ASN A 570 27.29 -4.69 11.63
N TYR A 571 27.43 -5.85 10.98
CA TYR A 571 28.47 -6.10 9.99
C TYR A 571 27.86 -6.43 8.63
N ALA A 572 27.95 -5.48 7.70
CA ALA A 572 27.49 -5.62 6.33
C ALA A 572 28.69 -5.72 5.38
N HIS A 573 28.89 -6.88 4.77
CA HIS A 573 30.03 -7.09 3.89
C HIS A 573 29.71 -7.89 2.62
N ASP A 574 30.48 -7.67 1.55
CA ASP A 574 30.34 -8.40 0.29
C ASP A 574 28.92 -8.34 -0.35
N ASN A 575 28.12 -7.33 0.00
CA ASN A 575 26.86 -7.00 -0.68
C ASN A 575 27.11 -6.11 -1.91
N THR A 576 26.06 -5.69 -2.63
CA THR A 576 26.18 -4.56 -3.59
C THR A 576 26.30 -3.24 -2.85
N ILE A 577 25.45 -3.06 -1.84
CA ILE A 577 25.47 -1.95 -0.90
C ILE A 577 25.35 -2.45 0.54
N GLY A 578 26.07 -1.84 1.47
CA GLY A 578 26.03 -2.20 2.88
C GLY A 578 24.74 -1.77 3.59
N ILE A 579 24.51 -0.46 3.66
CA ILE A 579 23.37 0.14 4.38
C ILE A 579 22.65 1.15 3.47
N PHE A 580 21.32 1.10 3.41
CA PHE A 580 20.51 2.01 2.60
C PHE A 580 19.40 2.63 3.45
N ILE A 581 19.35 3.96 3.49
CA ILE A 581 18.29 4.72 4.18
C ILE A 581 17.64 5.61 3.14
N ASP A 582 16.35 5.40 2.88
CA ASP A 582 15.70 6.06 1.76
C ASP A 582 14.27 6.51 2.02
N LEU A 583 13.87 7.47 1.19
CA LEU A 583 12.52 7.99 1.03
C LEU A 583 12.12 7.81 -0.43
N LEU A 584 11.21 6.88 -0.69
CA LEU A 584 10.67 6.59 -2.02
C LEU A 584 9.26 7.22 -2.20
N PRO A 585 8.91 7.64 -3.42
CA PRO A 585 7.62 8.24 -3.70
C PRO A 585 6.53 7.18 -3.88
N GLN A 586 5.27 7.61 -4.00
CA GLN A 586 4.09 6.78 -4.28
C GLN A 586 3.77 5.72 -3.21
N LEU A 587 4.35 5.85 -2.02
CA LEU A 587 4.08 4.97 -0.89
C LEU A 587 3.16 5.62 0.14
N PRO A 588 2.47 4.84 0.99
CA PRO A 588 1.61 5.40 2.04
C PRO A 588 2.37 6.32 3.01
N SER A 589 3.59 5.92 3.38
CA SER A 589 4.48 6.78 4.16
C SER A 589 5.12 7.83 3.25
N LYS A 590 5.03 9.10 3.64
CA LYS A 590 5.52 10.26 2.87
C LYS A 590 6.82 10.86 3.42
N VAL A 591 7.43 10.19 4.40
CA VAL A 591 8.63 10.68 5.08
C VAL A 591 9.60 9.55 5.42
N SER A 592 10.89 9.89 5.50
CA SER A 592 11.94 9.06 6.09
C SER A 592 12.80 9.97 6.96
N LEU A 593 12.69 9.86 8.29
CA LEU A 593 13.22 10.88 9.20
C LEU A 593 13.75 10.34 10.54
N ASN A 594 14.70 11.08 11.11
CA ASN A 594 15.29 10.84 12.43
C ASN A 594 15.99 9.49 12.58
N THR A 595 16.73 9.06 11.56
CA THR A 595 17.47 7.79 11.62
C THR A 595 18.89 7.99 12.15
N LYS A 596 19.33 7.12 13.06
CA LYS A 596 20.72 7.07 13.54
C LYS A 596 21.40 5.81 13.03
N VAL A 597 22.55 5.97 12.38
CA VAL A 597 23.37 4.86 11.89
C VAL A 597 24.74 4.95 12.54
N TYR A 598 25.07 4.01 13.43
CA TYR A 598 26.28 4.14 14.23
C TYR A 598 26.97 2.84 14.62
N ASN A 599 28.30 2.89 14.80
CA ASN A 599 29.11 1.74 15.19
C ASN A 599 28.93 0.49 14.29
N ASN A 600 28.59 0.68 13.01
CA ASN A 600 28.51 -0.42 12.04
C ASN A 600 29.83 -0.57 11.30
N ILE A 601 30.08 -1.78 10.80
CA ILE A 601 31.15 -2.06 9.84
C ILE A 601 30.49 -2.33 8.50
N SER A 602 30.78 -1.49 7.51
CA SER A 602 30.34 -1.66 6.13
C SER A 602 31.56 -1.82 5.22
N GLU A 603 31.84 -3.06 4.84
CA GLU A 603 33.13 -3.44 4.27
C GLU A 603 33.00 -4.24 2.97
N ASN A 604 33.80 -3.88 1.96
CA ASN A 604 33.91 -4.62 0.71
C ASN A 604 32.56 -4.92 0.03
N ASN A 605 31.56 -4.03 0.14
CA ASN A 605 30.26 -4.19 -0.51
C ASN A 605 30.41 -3.94 -2.02
N ASN A 606 31.06 -4.88 -2.69
CA ASN A 606 31.51 -4.81 -4.08
C ASN A 606 30.82 -5.84 -4.98
N GLY A 607 29.91 -6.62 -4.41
CA GLY A 607 29.13 -7.66 -5.09
C GLY A 607 28.38 -7.11 -6.29
N GLU A 608 28.12 -7.96 -7.28
CA GLU A 608 27.31 -7.57 -8.43
C GLU A 608 25.89 -7.25 -7.98
N ASN A 609 25.25 -6.25 -8.59
CA ASN A 609 23.83 -6.00 -8.38
C ASN A 609 23.04 -7.05 -9.18
N PHE A 610 22.34 -7.93 -8.48
CA PHE A 610 21.47 -8.96 -9.05
C PHE A 610 19.99 -8.73 -8.72
N GLY A 611 19.63 -7.48 -8.41
CA GLY A 611 18.26 -7.08 -8.15
C GLY A 611 17.40 -7.15 -9.41
N LYS A 612 16.09 -7.23 -9.20
CA LYS A 612 15.13 -7.41 -10.29
C LYS A 612 15.23 -6.23 -11.28
N PRO A 613 15.50 -6.48 -12.59
CA PRO A 613 15.62 -5.40 -13.57
C PRO A 613 14.37 -4.50 -13.62
N GLY A 614 14.58 -3.19 -13.68
CA GLY A 614 13.50 -2.19 -13.77
C GLY A 614 12.94 -1.73 -12.42
N THR A 615 13.52 -2.19 -11.30
CA THR A 615 13.22 -1.71 -9.95
C THR A 615 14.25 -0.67 -9.50
N ALA A 616 13.92 0.15 -8.49
CA ALA A 616 14.84 1.15 -7.93
C ALA A 616 16.15 0.51 -7.43
N VAL A 617 16.07 -0.63 -6.75
CA VAL A 617 17.24 -1.38 -6.26
C VAL A 617 18.22 -1.77 -7.38
N SER A 618 17.71 -2.06 -8.59
CA SER A 618 18.57 -2.43 -9.73
C SER A 618 19.47 -1.29 -10.24
N LEU A 619 19.22 -0.05 -9.80
CA LEU A 619 19.99 1.13 -10.16
C LEU A 619 21.14 1.41 -9.18
N ILE A 620 21.18 0.73 -8.02
CA ILE A 620 22.17 0.98 -6.98
C ILE A 620 23.56 0.52 -7.46
N PRO A 621 24.56 1.42 -7.50
CA PRO A 621 25.90 1.06 -7.95
C PRO A 621 26.59 0.10 -6.97
N PRO A 622 27.13 -1.04 -7.46
CA PRO A 622 28.05 -1.87 -6.69
C PRO A 622 29.21 -1.05 -6.12
N GLY A 623 29.66 -1.39 -4.91
CA GLY A 623 30.78 -0.69 -4.28
C GLY A 623 30.37 0.42 -3.32
N THR A 624 29.16 0.37 -2.80
CA THR A 624 28.60 1.45 -1.97
C THR A 624 28.57 1.00 -0.52
N GLY A 625 29.24 1.74 0.37
CA GLY A 625 29.20 1.44 1.80
C GLY A 625 27.82 1.76 2.38
N MET A 626 27.43 3.04 2.29
CA MET A 626 26.12 3.52 2.70
C MET A 626 25.57 4.55 1.72
N LEU A 627 24.25 4.52 1.51
CA LEU A 627 23.51 5.52 0.74
C LEU A 627 22.36 6.09 1.57
N ILE A 628 22.24 7.42 1.54
CA ILE A 628 21.07 8.18 1.99
C ILE A 628 20.40 8.75 0.75
N LEU A 629 19.15 8.38 0.48
CA LEU A 629 18.36 8.88 -0.65
C LEU A 629 17.15 9.65 -0.13
N ALA A 630 17.17 10.97 -0.27
CA ALA A 630 16.10 11.89 0.15
C ALA A 630 15.65 11.83 1.62
N ALA A 631 16.25 10.98 2.46
CA ALA A 631 15.92 10.92 3.87
C ALA A 631 16.50 12.12 4.65
N ASP A 632 15.76 12.49 5.69
CA ASP A 632 16.01 13.67 6.49
C ASP A 632 16.50 13.33 7.89
N HIS A 633 17.29 14.23 8.49
CA HIS A 633 17.75 14.10 9.87
C HIS A 633 18.45 12.76 10.15
N VAL A 634 19.18 12.23 9.16
CA VAL A 634 19.99 11.03 9.34
C VAL A 634 21.32 11.42 10.00
N GLU A 635 21.59 10.84 11.17
CA GLU A 635 22.83 11.02 11.92
C GLU A 635 23.72 9.78 11.74
N VAL A 636 24.90 9.95 11.13
CA VAL A 636 25.82 8.86 10.78
C VAL A 636 27.12 9.03 11.56
N TYR A 637 27.43 8.13 12.51
CA TYR A 637 28.62 8.30 13.34
C TYR A 637 29.28 7.04 13.87
N GLY A 638 30.61 7.08 14.06
CA GLY A 638 31.36 5.95 14.62
C GLY A 638 31.36 4.70 13.74
N ASN A 639 30.95 4.79 12.47
CA ASN A 639 30.96 3.67 11.53
C ASN A 639 32.32 3.50 10.86
N GLU A 640 32.57 2.30 10.36
CA GLU A 640 33.76 1.96 9.58
C GLU A 640 33.35 1.62 8.14
N PHE A 641 33.64 2.52 7.20
CA PHE A 641 33.44 2.31 5.77
C PHE A 641 34.76 1.93 5.10
N ARG A 642 34.89 0.66 4.69
CA ARG A 642 36.17 0.12 4.21
C ARG A 642 36.06 -0.61 2.88
N GLY A 643 36.99 -0.38 1.97
CA GLY A 643 37.18 -1.22 0.78
C GLY A 643 36.02 -1.20 -0.23
N ASN A 644 35.12 -0.21 -0.16
CA ASN A 644 34.00 -0.09 -1.08
C ASN A 644 34.47 0.59 -2.38
N LYS A 645 34.38 -0.09 -3.52
CA LYS A 645 35.01 0.36 -4.78
C LYS A 645 34.48 1.68 -5.33
N THR A 646 33.23 2.04 -5.01
CA THR A 646 32.55 3.25 -5.49
C THR A 646 32.54 4.37 -4.47
N VAL A 647 32.03 4.14 -3.27
CA VAL A 647 31.89 5.20 -2.26
C VAL A 647 31.77 4.63 -0.84
N GLY A 648 32.27 5.37 0.16
CA GLY A 648 32.04 5.06 1.57
C GLY A 648 30.63 5.47 2.01
N LEU A 649 30.32 6.78 1.96
CA LEU A 649 29.01 7.36 2.26
C LEU A 649 28.51 8.21 1.09
N ALA A 650 27.28 8.00 0.66
CA ALA A 650 26.62 8.78 -0.39
C ALA A 650 25.33 9.43 0.12
N ILE A 651 25.05 10.67 -0.28
CA ILE A 651 23.81 11.42 0.00
C ILE A 651 23.29 12.02 -1.31
N PHE A 652 22.07 11.68 -1.69
CA PHE A 652 21.47 12.05 -2.97
C PHE A 652 20.00 12.48 -2.87
N ASN A 653 19.61 13.37 -3.78
CA ASN A 653 18.23 13.74 -4.08
C ASN A 653 17.51 12.61 -4.84
N LEU A 654 16.21 12.51 -4.62
CA LEU A 654 15.33 11.51 -5.24
C LEU A 654 15.30 11.57 -6.78
N THR A 655 15.48 12.74 -7.38
CA THR A 655 15.45 12.95 -8.83
C THR A 655 16.58 12.24 -9.58
N ILE A 656 17.54 11.63 -8.88
CA ILE A 656 18.56 10.78 -9.51
C ILE A 656 17.96 9.49 -10.08
N GLY A 657 16.85 9.01 -9.51
CA GLY A 657 16.19 7.76 -9.89
C GLY A 657 14.75 7.93 -10.38
N PHE A 658 14.12 9.07 -10.11
CA PHE A 658 12.70 9.30 -10.39
C PHE A 658 12.48 10.61 -11.15
N SER A 659 11.47 10.64 -12.02
CA SER A 659 11.03 11.85 -12.71
C SER A 659 10.21 12.76 -11.79
N GLU A 660 10.10 14.04 -12.14
CA GLU A 660 9.28 15.00 -11.37
C GLU A 660 7.79 14.60 -11.28
N GLU A 661 7.28 13.83 -12.25
CA GLU A 661 5.89 13.35 -12.27
C GLU A 661 5.68 12.17 -11.33
N GLU A 662 6.73 11.40 -11.04
CA GLU A 662 6.69 10.25 -10.12
C GLU A 662 6.82 10.67 -8.66
N ILE A 663 7.34 11.87 -8.37
CA ILE A 663 7.66 12.34 -7.02
C ILE A 663 6.46 13.05 -6.38
N ASP A 664 5.96 12.48 -5.28
CA ASP A 664 4.88 13.03 -4.44
C ASP A 664 5.31 13.28 -2.98
N VAL A 665 6.63 13.27 -2.73
CA VAL A 665 7.28 13.50 -1.43
C VAL A 665 8.33 14.60 -1.56
N GLY A 666 8.88 15.06 -0.42
CA GLY A 666 10.07 15.93 -0.42
C GLY A 666 11.27 15.19 -1.03
N PRO A 667 11.84 15.62 -2.17
CA PRO A 667 12.91 14.87 -2.83
C PRO A 667 14.30 15.19 -2.27
N ASN A 668 14.46 16.21 -1.43
CA ASN A 668 15.75 16.67 -0.96
C ASN A 668 16.15 15.99 0.36
N PRO A 669 17.39 15.48 0.49
CA PRO A 669 17.91 15.03 1.76
C PRO A 669 18.30 16.26 2.60
N GLU A 670 17.67 16.47 3.75
CA GLU A 670 17.84 17.64 4.59
C GLU A 670 18.31 17.30 6.01
N HIS A 671 19.08 18.22 6.60
CA HIS A 671 19.50 18.14 8.01
C HIS A 671 20.31 16.88 8.38
N ASN A 672 20.94 16.22 7.39
CA ASN A 672 21.77 15.04 7.63
C ASN A 672 23.13 15.43 8.24
N TYR A 673 23.65 14.59 9.14
CA TYR A 673 24.89 14.86 9.84
C TYR A 673 25.79 13.63 9.89
N ALA A 674 26.95 13.69 9.23
CA ALA A 674 28.00 12.69 9.34
C ALA A 674 29.14 13.20 10.21
N HIS A 675 29.54 12.45 11.23
CA HIS A 675 30.70 12.79 12.05
C HIS A 675 31.38 11.55 12.65
N ASP A 676 32.67 11.67 12.95
CA ASP A 676 33.45 10.65 13.65
C ASP A 676 33.45 9.26 12.98
N ASN A 677 33.28 9.19 11.65
CA ASN A 677 33.37 7.94 10.91
C ASN A 677 34.82 7.67 10.46
N ILE A 678 35.09 6.39 10.13
CA ILE A 678 36.36 5.92 9.58
C ILE A 678 36.16 5.55 8.12
N TYR A 679 36.96 6.17 7.24
CA TYR A 679 36.98 5.87 5.81
C TYR A 679 38.34 5.30 5.40
N GLU A 680 38.35 4.07 4.89
CA GLU A 680 39.59 3.42 4.46
C GLU A 680 39.43 2.75 3.10
N ASN A 681 40.22 3.22 2.12
CA ASN A 681 40.31 2.62 0.79
C ASN A 681 38.94 2.50 0.09
N ASN A 682 38.13 3.56 0.12
CA ASN A 682 36.91 3.63 -0.68
C ASN A 682 37.17 4.36 -2.01
N GLY A 683 36.27 4.17 -2.98
CA GLY A 683 36.25 4.93 -4.23
C GLY A 683 37.42 4.66 -5.17
N TYR A 684 38.14 3.54 -5.01
CA TYR A 684 39.34 3.23 -5.78
C TYR A 684 39.05 2.70 -7.19
N ASP A 685 37.84 2.21 -7.47
CA ASP A 685 37.41 1.69 -8.78
C ASP A 685 35.89 1.84 -8.93
N ALA A 686 35.45 3.09 -8.97
CA ALA A 686 34.03 3.39 -8.94
C ALA A 686 33.27 2.83 -10.13
N ASP A 687 32.00 2.52 -9.88
CA ASP A 687 31.05 2.11 -10.91
C ASP A 687 31.04 3.10 -12.11
N ALA A 688 30.74 2.58 -13.30
CA ALA A 688 30.72 3.37 -14.52
C ALA A 688 29.78 4.58 -14.43
N PHE A 689 28.62 4.44 -13.79
CA PHE A 689 27.66 5.53 -13.59
C PHE A 689 28.31 6.68 -12.80
N VAL A 690 28.88 6.37 -11.63
CA VAL A 690 29.53 7.37 -10.76
C VAL A 690 30.76 7.98 -11.42
N ARG A 691 31.58 7.19 -12.13
CA ARG A 691 32.73 7.72 -12.87
C ARG A 691 32.31 8.67 -13.99
N ASN A 692 31.24 8.39 -14.71
CA ASN A 692 30.74 9.27 -15.76
C ASN A 692 30.20 10.58 -15.18
N MET A 693 29.55 10.52 -14.01
CA MET A 693 28.97 11.67 -13.34
C MET A 693 30.02 12.56 -12.67
N LEU A 694 30.96 11.96 -11.92
CA LEU A 694 31.85 12.69 -11.00
C LEU A 694 33.35 12.51 -11.31
N GLY A 695 33.69 11.70 -12.31
CA GLY A 695 35.08 11.43 -12.73
C GLY A 695 35.83 10.37 -11.91
N GLY A 696 35.24 9.85 -10.83
CA GLY A 696 35.87 8.87 -9.93
C GLY A 696 35.01 8.54 -8.72
N GLY A 697 35.52 7.68 -7.83
CA GLY A 697 34.92 7.41 -6.53
C GLY A 697 35.51 8.26 -5.41
N PHE A 698 34.85 8.28 -4.26
CA PHE A 698 35.20 9.14 -3.12
C PHE A 698 34.95 8.42 -1.78
N ASP A 699 35.52 8.92 -0.69
CA ASP A 699 35.08 8.48 0.65
C ASP A 699 33.66 8.97 0.92
N ILE A 700 33.34 10.21 0.54
CA ILE A 700 32.02 10.83 0.70
C ILE A 700 31.54 11.44 -0.62
N ILE A 701 30.30 11.16 -1.00
CA ILE A 701 29.59 11.85 -2.08
C ILE A 701 28.35 12.51 -1.51
N TRP A 702 28.20 13.81 -1.77
CA TRP A 702 26.97 14.57 -1.57
C TRP A 702 26.70 15.33 -2.86
N ASP A 703 25.52 15.14 -3.43
CA ASP A 703 25.10 15.78 -4.68
C ASP A 703 24.79 17.28 -4.55
N THR A 704 25.00 17.85 -3.35
CA THR A 704 24.79 19.26 -3.01
C THR A 704 23.33 19.68 -2.86
N SER A 705 22.40 18.72 -2.96
CA SER A 705 20.98 18.93 -2.73
C SER A 705 20.65 19.06 -1.24
N GLY A 706 19.46 19.62 -0.98
CA GLY A 706 18.94 19.81 0.35
C GLY A 706 19.69 20.81 1.24
N VAL A 707 19.05 21.15 2.35
CA VAL A 707 19.51 22.17 3.28
C VAL A 707 20.15 21.54 4.51
N ASN A 708 21.09 22.25 5.11
CA ASN A 708 21.68 21.92 6.41
C ASN A 708 22.32 20.52 6.52
N ASN A 709 22.76 19.92 5.42
CA ASN A 709 23.63 18.74 5.47
C ASN A 709 25.01 19.17 6.03
N ARG A 710 25.57 18.37 6.94
CA ARG A 710 26.80 18.68 7.69
C ARG A 710 27.73 17.47 7.77
N PHE A 711 29.02 17.74 7.69
CA PHE A 711 30.06 16.71 7.68
C PHE A 711 31.25 17.15 8.54
N ASP A 712 31.44 16.51 9.69
CA ASP A 712 32.60 16.70 10.56
C ASP A 712 33.52 15.47 10.45
N GLU A 713 34.05 15.27 9.24
CA GLU A 713 34.78 14.06 8.83
C GLU A 713 36.25 14.32 8.52
N PRO A 714 37.10 14.58 9.54
CA PRO A 714 38.51 14.87 9.32
C PRO A 714 39.29 13.68 8.74
N ASN A 715 38.73 12.47 8.79
CA ASN A 715 39.34 11.23 8.31
C ASN A 715 39.02 10.93 6.84
N ALA A 716 38.00 11.56 6.25
CA ALA A 716 37.70 11.42 4.82
C ALA A 716 38.80 12.09 3.99
N LYS A 717 39.44 11.33 3.10
CA LYS A 717 40.56 11.80 2.25
C LYS A 717 40.06 12.38 0.93
N THR A 718 38.93 11.88 0.43
CA THR A 718 38.34 12.32 -0.82
C THR A 718 36.84 12.57 -0.64
N SER A 719 36.35 13.67 -1.19
CA SER A 719 34.93 13.97 -1.18
C SER A 719 34.48 14.64 -2.46
N PHE A 720 33.22 14.44 -2.83
CA PHE A 720 32.48 15.29 -3.74
C PHE A 720 31.31 15.93 -3.00
N PRO A 721 31.18 17.27 -2.99
CA PRO A 721 32.17 18.24 -3.48
C PRO A 721 33.47 18.20 -2.65
N PRO A 722 34.59 18.79 -3.14
CA PRO A 722 35.88 18.76 -2.43
C PRO A 722 35.91 19.52 -1.10
N VAL A 723 34.88 20.32 -0.80
CA VAL A 723 34.75 21.04 0.46
C VAL A 723 33.39 20.71 1.03
N LEU A 724 33.35 19.92 2.10
CA LEU A 724 32.10 19.61 2.77
C LEU A 724 31.79 20.66 3.86
N PRO A 725 30.53 21.10 3.99
CA PRO A 725 30.12 22.04 5.03
C PRO A 725 30.16 21.35 6.40
N SER A 726 30.84 21.96 7.36
CA SER A 726 31.00 21.41 8.71
C SER A 726 30.00 22.03 9.69
N SER A 727 29.73 21.38 10.83
CA SER A 727 28.78 21.90 11.84
C SER A 727 29.18 23.28 12.40
N GLY A 728 30.47 23.61 12.34
CA GLY A 728 31.01 24.91 12.75
C GLY A 728 30.83 26.05 11.75
N TRP A 729 30.30 25.79 10.54
CA TRP A 729 30.07 26.84 9.55
C TRP A 729 28.87 27.72 9.93
N PRO A 730 29.01 29.06 9.89
CA PRO A 730 27.86 29.95 10.04
C PRO A 730 26.89 29.81 8.87
N ASP A 731 25.57 29.89 9.12
CA ASP A 731 24.53 29.79 8.08
C ASP A 731 24.77 30.70 6.86
N PRO A 732 25.20 31.97 7.01
CA PRO A 732 25.48 32.82 5.85
C PRO A 732 26.55 32.25 4.92
N LEU A 733 27.56 31.57 5.46
CA LEU A 733 28.61 30.94 4.68
C LEU A 733 28.10 29.67 3.99
N TYR A 734 27.35 28.84 4.71
CA TYR A 734 26.68 27.67 4.14
C TYR A 734 25.79 28.07 2.96
N ASN A 735 24.95 29.07 3.14
CA ASN A 735 23.99 29.52 2.12
C ASN A 735 24.70 30.03 0.85
N ILE A 736 25.77 30.81 1.00
CA ILE A 736 26.58 31.24 -0.15
C ILE A 736 27.18 30.01 -0.85
N TYR A 737 27.78 29.09 -0.09
CA TYR A 737 28.44 27.91 -0.65
C TYR A 737 27.46 27.01 -1.41
N TRP A 738 26.31 26.70 -0.79
CA TRP A 738 25.24 25.92 -1.37
C TRP A 738 24.75 26.52 -2.70
N ARG A 739 24.53 27.84 -2.76
CA ARG A 739 24.09 28.51 -4.00
C ARG A 739 25.15 28.50 -5.09
N VAL A 740 26.41 28.67 -4.73
CA VAL A 740 27.52 28.61 -5.69
C VAL A 740 27.65 27.20 -6.26
N LEU A 741 27.56 26.17 -5.42
CA LEU A 741 27.59 24.79 -5.87
C LEU A 741 26.42 24.45 -6.78
N ASN A 742 25.18 24.74 -6.36
CA ASN A 742 23.99 24.48 -7.17
C ASN A 742 24.05 25.21 -8.52
N PHE A 743 24.56 26.45 -8.55
CA PHE A 743 24.80 27.16 -9.81
C PHE A 743 25.86 26.48 -10.69
N VAL A 744 26.96 25.99 -10.11
CA VAL A 744 28.03 25.32 -10.86
C VAL A 744 27.60 23.95 -11.36
N VAL A 745 26.96 23.14 -10.51
CA VAL A 745 26.40 21.82 -10.88
C VAL A 745 25.35 21.99 -11.98
N GLY A 746 24.44 22.96 -11.83
CA GLY A 746 23.42 23.30 -12.82
C GLY A 746 23.93 23.82 -14.16
N LEU A 747 25.22 24.14 -14.30
CA LEU A 747 25.85 24.49 -15.58
C LEU A 747 26.42 23.27 -16.32
N VAL A 748 26.56 22.13 -15.63
CA VAL A 748 27.20 20.90 -16.12
C VAL A 748 26.19 19.78 -16.34
N SER A 749 25.07 19.79 -15.60
CA SER A 749 23.82 19.08 -15.93
C SER A 749 23.11 19.76 -17.09
#